data_AF-A0A4Y3TTY5-F1
#
_entry.id   AF-A0A4Y3TTY5-F1
#
_cell.length_a   1.000
_cell.length_b   1.000
_cell.length_c   1.000
_cell.angle_alpha   90.00
_cell.angle_beta   90.00
_cell.angle_gamma   90.00
#
_symmetry.space_group_name_H-M   'P 1'
#
loop_
_entity.id
_entity.type
_entity.pdbx_description
1 polymer ?
#
loop_
_entity_poly.entity_id
_entity_poly.type
_entity_poly.pdbx_seq_one_letter_code
_entity_poly.pdbx_strand_id
1 'polypeptide(L)'
;MDRPTPPDLHCEAGGARRWLRHLPALLGLVLMVAAIGVVWHEVRHLHMADIRQAMAGIPSWQMGLAVACTLLSYFVLSFYDRLALIQVGYGHLPFRRAAFAAFCSYVLSHNLGFSAVSGAAVRYRLYRNWGVDSFAITQIIAFCSATYLLGAAALIGAVLIWEPTMLPGIGGHVPSGLLAVIGLGLWGAVALYIGLAFRLPSVCVGQWRVNLPSPRMALMQTFVATAEVAATASIAYVLLPVGVGMDFGSFLAIYIAAYTAGLVASVPGGLGVFDGVMLLALGPYMQAPRILGVILIFRLLYYIIPLFVAGLMFAGHELFLRGDAALARKNNANLSGTAAVARRPSQVVRESEATFSVAVATGTVSLCGVLLIGLVLFDHASGQSMLPDDLAGVLHLGGTYLLSLLGVALISMAIGLSQRVTLAWRGALALLLLATVLTFLRGNAMFVPVVLGLSTLFIAPYRACYYRHARLLSEPLSTGTLLSLLLLLGCVVALATRDDLSASWWQVVFSSSISGAARWTVALAVLLALVIVGRLLWPARVAVSPWGEDALRRYQTLPHALADMNSFQPEGYVMGEAGEAMIPLRALGGFLVGLGDPAGGETDSISAIWRMRDLALQQGLKPAFWCVGEPFLRIYDDIGLTIWPVGDESGLSFCYPSADIGLASQHARLYREQCMADRAHPSS
;
A
#
# COMPACT_ATOMS: atom_id res chain seq x y z
N MET A 1 -4.87 -12.03 50.15
CA MET A 1 -5.67 -12.41 48.97
C MET A 1 -5.15 -11.53 47.83
N ASP A 2 -3.95 -11.84 47.34
CA ASP A 2 -3.27 -11.03 46.33
C ASP A 2 -3.12 -11.89 45.08
N ARG A 3 -3.76 -11.46 43.99
CA ARG A 3 -3.58 -12.05 42.66
C ARG A 3 -2.21 -11.59 42.13
N PRO A 4 -1.30 -12.49 41.73
CA PRO A 4 -0.05 -12.06 41.11
C PRO A 4 -0.33 -11.47 39.72
N THR A 5 0.12 -10.24 39.50
CA THR A 5 0.20 -9.60 38.19
C THR A 5 1.26 -10.29 37.33
N PRO A 6 1.04 -10.49 36.02
CA PRO A 6 2.04 -11.08 35.13
C PRO A 6 3.26 -10.16 34.99
N PRO A 7 4.47 -10.71 34.75
CA PRO A 7 5.69 -9.93 34.68
C PRO A 7 5.75 -9.11 33.38
N ASP A 8 5.94 -7.80 33.52
CA ASP A 8 6.23 -6.89 32.41
C ASP A 8 7.66 -7.11 31.90
N LEU A 9 7.80 -7.64 30.69
CA LEU A 9 9.08 -7.84 30.00
C LEU A 9 9.32 -6.69 29.01
N HIS A 10 9.90 -5.59 29.48
CA HIS A 10 10.40 -4.52 28.62
C HIS A 10 11.92 -4.59 28.48
N CYS A 11 12.38 -4.87 27.25
CA CYS A 11 13.78 -4.78 26.87
C CYS A 11 14.03 -3.41 26.22
N GLU A 12 14.75 -2.52 26.91
CA GLU A 12 15.11 -1.19 26.40
C GLU A 12 16.23 -1.28 25.35
N ALA A 13 15.92 -0.94 24.10
CA ALA A 13 16.91 -0.70 23.06
C ALA A 13 17.10 0.81 22.83
N GLY A 14 18.35 1.27 22.99
CA GLY A 14 18.76 2.68 23.11
C GLY A 14 18.19 3.68 22.08
N GLY A 15 17.70 4.80 22.61
CA GLY A 15 16.91 5.83 21.90
C GLY A 15 17.63 6.68 20.85
N ALA A 16 18.97 6.76 20.85
CA ALA A 16 19.70 7.65 19.94
C ALA A 16 19.73 7.17 18.47
N ARG A 17 19.78 5.85 18.24
CA ARG A 17 19.79 5.26 16.88
C ARG A 17 18.40 5.24 16.22
N ARG A 18 17.36 5.52 16.99
CA ARG A 18 15.95 5.58 16.57
C ARG A 18 15.64 6.88 15.84
N TRP A 19 16.17 8.02 16.32
CA TRP A 19 15.93 9.34 15.73
C TRP A 19 16.57 9.54 14.35
N LEU A 20 17.78 9.00 14.12
CA LEU A 20 18.44 9.03 12.81
C LEU A 20 17.66 8.29 11.71
N ARG A 21 16.79 7.32 12.07
CA ARG A 21 15.90 6.64 11.10
C ARG A 21 14.70 7.49 10.67
N HIS A 22 14.32 8.49 11.45
CA HIS A 22 13.20 9.39 11.15
C HIS A 22 13.62 10.67 10.42
N LEU A 23 14.93 10.92 10.31
CA LEU A 23 15.49 12.12 9.67
C LEU A 23 15.08 12.28 8.19
N PRO A 24 15.07 11.21 7.35
CA PRO A 24 14.56 11.31 5.97
C PRO A 24 13.06 11.58 5.92
N ALA A 25 12.29 11.02 6.85
CA ALA A 25 10.85 11.25 6.95
C ALA A 25 10.52 12.68 7.40
N LEU A 26 11.34 13.25 8.29
CA LEU A 26 11.22 14.61 8.78
C LEU A 26 11.61 15.63 7.70
N LEU A 27 12.68 15.36 6.93
CA LEU A 27 13.06 16.16 5.77
C LEU A 27 11.96 16.14 4.68
N GLY A 28 11.42 14.94 4.38
CA GLY A 28 10.30 14.78 3.45
C GLY A 28 9.03 15.50 3.93
N LEU A 29 8.73 15.48 5.23
CA LEU A 29 7.62 16.22 5.83
C LEU A 29 7.83 17.74 5.70
N VAL A 30 9.03 18.25 5.98
CA VAL A 30 9.35 19.69 5.85
C VAL A 30 9.24 20.14 4.40
N LEU A 31 9.77 19.37 3.45
CA LEU A 31 9.65 19.65 2.01
C LEU A 31 8.20 19.61 1.55
N MET A 32 7.39 18.67 2.07
CA MET A 32 5.96 18.61 1.78
C MET A 32 5.20 19.81 2.36
N VAL A 33 5.49 20.23 3.59
CA VAL A 33 4.88 21.44 4.19
C VAL A 33 5.28 22.70 3.42
N ALA A 34 6.52 22.81 2.99
CA ALA A 34 6.98 23.90 2.13
C ALA A 34 6.28 23.89 0.76
N ALA A 35 6.15 22.72 0.13
CA ALA A 35 5.46 22.55 -1.15
C ALA A 35 3.97 22.87 -1.05
N ILE A 36 3.29 22.42 0.01
CA ILE A 36 1.90 22.77 0.32
C ILE A 36 1.79 24.27 0.56
N GLY A 37 2.76 24.89 1.25
CA GLY A 37 2.81 26.34 1.46
C GLY A 37 2.93 27.14 0.16
N VAL A 38 3.76 26.68 -0.78
CA VAL A 38 3.89 27.28 -2.12
C VAL A 38 2.62 27.10 -2.93
N VAL A 39 2.07 25.88 -3.00
CA VAL A 39 0.79 25.61 -3.67
C VAL A 39 -0.33 26.44 -3.06
N TRP A 40 -0.41 26.57 -1.73
CA TRP A 40 -1.42 27.37 -1.05
C TRP A 40 -1.25 28.88 -1.33
N HIS A 41 -0.01 29.37 -1.40
CA HIS A 41 0.28 30.76 -1.75
C HIS A 41 -0.14 31.12 -3.17
N GLU A 42 -0.01 30.17 -4.11
CA GLU A 42 -0.42 30.35 -5.51
C GLU A 42 -1.93 30.11 -5.69
N VAL A 43 -2.49 29.05 -5.08
CA VAL A 43 -3.91 28.67 -5.20
C VAL A 43 -4.84 29.68 -4.52
N ARG A 44 -4.42 30.39 -3.46
CA ARG A 44 -5.27 31.39 -2.78
C ARG A 44 -5.68 32.56 -3.66
N HIS A 45 -4.99 32.79 -4.78
CA HIS A 45 -5.28 33.86 -5.74
C HIS A 45 -5.96 33.34 -7.03
N LEU A 46 -6.24 32.04 -7.11
CA LEU A 46 -6.76 31.37 -8.30
C LEU A 46 -8.25 31.03 -8.12
N HIS A 47 -9.10 31.50 -9.03
CA HIS A 47 -10.49 31.10 -9.05
C HIS A 47 -10.65 29.79 -9.82
N MET A 48 -11.44 28.86 -9.30
CA MET A 48 -11.71 27.57 -9.95
C MET A 48 -12.33 27.74 -11.35
N ALA A 49 -13.05 28.84 -11.58
CA ALA A 49 -13.55 29.23 -12.89
C ALA A 49 -12.42 29.37 -13.92
N ASP A 50 -11.26 29.92 -13.53
CA ASP A 50 -10.13 30.16 -14.42
C ASP A 50 -9.47 28.85 -14.85
N ILE A 51 -9.39 27.85 -13.95
CA ILE A 51 -8.85 26.52 -14.26
C ILE A 51 -9.80 25.78 -15.20
N ARG A 52 -11.11 25.82 -14.94
CA ARG A 52 -12.11 25.19 -15.81
C ARG A 52 -12.13 25.83 -17.20
N GLN A 53 -12.04 27.16 -17.27
CA GLN A 53 -11.95 27.88 -18.53
C GLN A 53 -10.65 27.56 -19.27
N ALA A 54 -9.52 27.45 -18.56
CA ALA A 54 -8.26 27.03 -19.14
C ALA A 54 -8.31 25.60 -19.70
N MET A 55 -8.96 24.67 -19.00
CA MET A 55 -9.17 23.30 -19.48
C MET A 55 -10.11 23.26 -20.70
N ALA A 56 -11.17 24.06 -20.71
CA ALA A 56 -12.08 24.18 -21.85
C ALA A 56 -11.39 24.79 -23.09
N GLY A 57 -10.31 25.55 -22.89
CA GLY A 57 -9.50 26.12 -23.95
C GLY A 57 -8.55 25.14 -24.65
N ILE A 58 -8.43 23.89 -24.17
CA ILE A 58 -7.55 22.88 -24.78
C ILE A 58 -8.29 22.15 -25.90
N PRO A 59 -7.80 22.22 -27.16
CA PRO A 59 -8.41 21.54 -28.29
C PRO A 59 -8.44 20.00 -28.11
N SER A 60 -9.48 19.35 -28.64
CA SER A 60 -9.64 17.90 -28.58
C SER A 60 -8.51 17.11 -29.27
N TRP A 61 -7.88 17.66 -30.30
CA TRP A 61 -6.73 17.02 -30.96
C TRP A 61 -5.49 16.99 -30.06
N GLN A 62 -5.24 18.04 -29.24
CA GLN A 62 -4.15 18.04 -28.25
C GLN A 62 -4.38 16.98 -27.19
N MET A 63 -5.64 16.81 -26.76
CA MET A 63 -6.03 15.72 -25.86
C MET A 63 -5.76 14.34 -26.48
N GLY A 64 -6.14 14.14 -27.75
CA GLY A 64 -5.89 12.90 -28.47
C GLY A 64 -4.39 12.57 -28.59
N LEU A 65 -3.55 13.58 -28.86
CA LEU A 65 -2.10 13.41 -28.87
C LEU A 65 -1.53 13.14 -27.48
N ALA A 66 -2.00 13.81 -26.43
CA ALA A 66 -1.57 13.54 -25.06
C ALA A 66 -1.87 12.09 -24.64
N VAL A 67 -3.04 11.56 -25.03
CA VAL A 67 -3.38 10.15 -24.86
C VAL A 67 -2.43 9.25 -25.65
N ALA A 68 -2.13 9.59 -26.91
CA ALA A 68 -1.19 8.82 -27.73
C ALA A 68 0.24 8.81 -27.14
N CYS A 69 0.73 9.95 -26.65
CA CYS A 69 2.02 10.06 -25.94
C CYS A 69 2.01 9.22 -24.65
N THR A 70 0.88 9.17 -23.94
CA THR A 70 0.74 8.35 -22.73
C THR A 70 0.83 6.86 -23.06
N LEU A 71 0.11 6.41 -24.10
CA LEU A 71 0.21 5.03 -24.58
C LEU A 71 1.62 4.69 -25.05
N LEU A 72 2.28 5.61 -25.76
CA LEU A 72 3.65 5.46 -26.21
C LEU A 72 4.62 5.35 -25.03
N SER A 73 4.50 6.21 -24.01
CA SER A 73 5.35 6.15 -22.81
C SER A 73 5.21 4.80 -22.12
N TYR A 74 3.99 4.34 -21.81
CA TYR A 74 3.78 3.02 -21.19
C TYR A 74 4.22 1.85 -22.09
N PHE A 75 4.11 1.99 -23.41
CA PHE A 75 4.64 1.01 -24.35
C PHE A 75 6.17 0.94 -24.30
N VAL A 76 6.88 2.07 -24.32
CA VAL A 76 8.34 2.11 -24.17
C VAL A 76 8.75 1.57 -22.79
N LEU A 77 8.02 1.93 -21.75
CA LEU A 77 8.24 1.47 -20.37
C LEU A 77 8.15 -0.06 -20.25
N SER A 78 7.30 -0.72 -21.05
CA SER A 78 7.22 -2.19 -21.08
C SER A 78 8.52 -2.87 -21.51
N PHE A 79 9.37 -2.18 -22.28
CA PHE A 79 10.66 -2.72 -22.69
C PHE A 79 11.68 -2.77 -21.54
N TYR A 80 11.52 -2.00 -20.47
CA TYR A 80 12.41 -2.08 -19.30
C TYR A 80 12.46 -3.52 -18.76
N ASP A 81 11.28 -4.07 -18.46
CA ASP A 81 11.14 -5.44 -17.95
C ASP A 81 11.46 -6.48 -19.04
N ARG A 82 11.17 -6.20 -20.32
CA ARG A 82 11.54 -7.12 -21.41
C ARG A 82 13.06 -7.28 -21.53
N LEU A 83 13.81 -6.17 -21.48
CA LEU A 83 15.26 -6.19 -21.53
C LEU A 83 15.84 -6.86 -20.28
N ALA A 84 15.28 -6.57 -19.09
CA ALA A 84 15.67 -7.21 -17.85
C ALA A 84 15.50 -8.74 -17.88
N LEU A 85 14.36 -9.23 -18.39
CA LEU A 85 14.10 -10.66 -18.55
C LEU A 85 15.07 -11.34 -19.50
N ILE A 86 15.39 -10.68 -20.63
CA ILE A 86 16.38 -11.21 -21.58
C ILE A 86 17.75 -11.29 -20.90
N GLN A 87 18.15 -10.24 -20.17
CA GLN A 87 19.44 -10.16 -19.50
C GLN A 87 19.63 -11.24 -18.42
N VAL A 88 18.56 -11.56 -17.67
CA VAL A 88 18.60 -12.55 -16.58
C VAL A 88 18.40 -13.99 -17.09
N GLY A 89 18.14 -14.19 -18.39
CA GLY A 89 17.99 -15.52 -19.01
C GLY A 89 16.55 -16.05 -19.07
N TYR A 90 15.55 -15.22 -18.74
CA TYR A 90 14.12 -15.53 -18.83
C TYR A 90 13.44 -14.95 -20.09
N GLY A 91 14.21 -14.76 -21.18
CA GLY A 91 13.72 -14.21 -22.45
C GLY A 91 12.63 -15.04 -23.14
N HIS A 92 12.43 -16.29 -22.73
CA HIS A 92 11.37 -17.19 -23.19
C HIS A 92 9.97 -16.77 -22.71
N LEU A 93 9.86 -15.95 -21.65
CA LEU A 93 8.57 -15.41 -21.23
C LEU A 93 8.00 -14.48 -22.32
N PRO A 94 6.70 -14.60 -22.66
CA PRO A 94 6.09 -13.79 -23.71
C PRO A 94 6.07 -12.31 -23.32
N PHE A 95 6.25 -11.43 -24.31
CA PHE A 95 6.26 -9.97 -24.11
C PHE A 95 5.03 -9.45 -23.36
N ARG A 96 3.85 -10.04 -23.58
CA ARG A 96 2.61 -9.66 -22.88
C ARG A 96 2.72 -9.75 -21.36
N ARG A 97 3.43 -10.77 -20.83
CA ARG A 97 3.66 -10.92 -19.38
C ARG A 97 4.63 -9.87 -18.85
N ALA A 98 5.70 -9.60 -19.60
CA ALA A 98 6.65 -8.53 -19.27
C ALA A 98 5.96 -7.16 -19.25
N ALA A 99 5.15 -6.86 -20.27
CA ALA A 99 4.42 -5.61 -20.38
C ALA A 99 3.37 -5.45 -19.28
N PHE A 100 2.64 -6.52 -18.93
CA PHE A 100 1.71 -6.53 -17.80
C PHE A 100 2.43 -6.23 -16.47
N ALA A 101 3.54 -6.92 -16.21
CA ALA A 101 4.31 -6.72 -14.99
C ALA A 101 4.93 -5.32 -14.90
N ALA A 102 5.51 -4.82 -15.99
CA ALA A 102 6.01 -3.46 -16.09
C ALA A 102 4.91 -2.44 -15.81
N PHE A 103 3.79 -2.53 -16.54
CA PHE A 103 2.68 -1.60 -16.43
C PHE A 103 2.15 -1.54 -14.99
N CYS A 104 1.76 -2.68 -14.41
CA CYS A 104 1.26 -2.72 -13.03
C CYS A 104 2.29 -2.21 -12.02
N SER A 105 3.56 -2.61 -12.18
CA SER A 105 4.63 -2.19 -11.28
C SER A 105 4.86 -0.69 -11.32
N TYR A 106 5.03 -0.10 -12.50
CA TYR A 106 5.37 1.32 -12.64
C TYR A 106 4.21 2.24 -12.29
N VAL A 107 2.99 1.90 -12.71
CA VAL A 107 1.80 2.67 -12.36
C VAL A 107 1.67 2.81 -10.83
N LEU A 108 1.90 1.73 -10.09
CA LEU A 108 1.86 1.77 -8.62
C LEU A 108 3.06 2.48 -8.01
N SER A 109 4.23 2.30 -8.62
CA SER A 109 5.48 2.96 -8.21
C SER A 109 5.36 4.49 -8.28
N HIS A 110 4.77 5.00 -9.36
CA HIS A 110 4.58 6.44 -9.58
C HIS A 110 3.54 7.07 -8.64
N ASN A 111 2.57 6.31 -8.12
CA ASN A 111 1.45 6.84 -7.33
C ASN A 111 1.64 6.76 -5.81
N LEU A 112 2.25 5.70 -5.27
CA LEU A 112 2.14 5.39 -3.83
C LEU A 112 3.19 6.04 -2.91
N GLY A 113 4.25 6.66 -3.46
CA GLY A 113 5.45 6.98 -2.67
C GLY A 113 6.15 5.69 -2.20
N PHE A 114 7.47 5.73 -1.97
CA PHE A 114 8.27 4.49 -1.84
C PHE A 114 8.27 3.61 -3.10
N SER A 115 8.39 4.26 -4.26
CA SER A 115 8.43 3.67 -5.61
C SER A 115 9.31 2.42 -5.73
N ALA A 116 10.45 2.37 -5.03
CA ALA A 116 11.36 1.23 -5.06
C ALA A 116 10.76 -0.04 -4.43
N VAL A 117 9.90 0.10 -3.42
CA VAL A 117 9.33 -1.03 -2.67
C VAL A 117 8.04 -1.51 -3.31
N SER A 118 7.14 -0.60 -3.70
CA SER A 118 5.83 -0.94 -4.26
C SER A 118 5.94 -1.64 -5.63
N GLY A 119 6.80 -1.14 -6.52
CA GLY A 119 7.05 -1.79 -7.81
C GLY A 119 7.79 -3.13 -7.70
N ALA A 120 8.77 -3.21 -6.81
CA ALA A 120 9.50 -4.45 -6.54
C ALA A 120 8.57 -5.59 -6.10
N ALA A 121 7.63 -5.29 -5.21
CA ALA A 121 6.65 -6.28 -4.72
C ALA A 121 5.76 -6.84 -5.85
N VAL A 122 5.30 -5.99 -6.78
CA VAL A 122 4.47 -6.40 -7.92
C VAL A 122 5.25 -7.33 -8.85
N ARG A 123 6.47 -6.94 -9.22
CA ARG A 123 7.35 -7.77 -10.05
C ARG A 123 7.65 -9.09 -9.38
N TYR A 124 7.92 -9.08 -8.08
CA TYR A 124 8.17 -10.29 -7.31
C TYR A 124 6.99 -11.24 -7.37
N ARG A 125 5.76 -10.76 -7.13
CA ARG A 125 4.55 -11.60 -7.23
C ARG A 125 4.36 -12.18 -8.63
N LEU A 126 4.36 -11.34 -9.65
CA LEU A 126 4.02 -11.76 -11.01
C LEU A 126 5.07 -12.72 -11.59
N TYR A 127 6.34 -12.39 -11.46
CA TYR A 127 7.41 -13.25 -11.96
C TYR A 127 7.55 -14.53 -11.14
N ARG A 128 7.34 -14.49 -9.81
CA ARG A 128 7.35 -15.71 -8.99
C ARG A 128 6.21 -16.65 -9.39
N ASN A 129 5.02 -16.12 -9.65
CA ASN A 129 3.87 -16.90 -10.14
C ASN A 129 4.10 -17.48 -11.54
N TRP A 130 4.96 -16.85 -12.34
CA TRP A 130 5.38 -17.37 -13.66
C TRP A 130 6.63 -18.26 -13.61
N GLY A 131 7.11 -18.64 -12.42
CA GLY A 131 8.19 -19.60 -12.24
C GLY A 131 9.61 -19.01 -12.31
N VAL A 132 9.74 -17.68 -12.22
CA VAL A 132 11.05 -17.02 -12.13
C VAL A 132 11.62 -17.21 -10.72
N ASP A 133 12.93 -17.47 -10.65
CA ASP A 133 13.64 -17.62 -9.38
C ASP A 133 13.74 -16.29 -8.60
N SER A 134 13.72 -16.33 -7.27
CA SER A 134 13.73 -15.14 -6.42
C SER A 134 14.99 -14.29 -6.61
N PHE A 135 16.15 -14.91 -6.86
CA PHE A 135 17.38 -14.17 -7.14
C PHE A 135 17.31 -13.48 -8.51
N ALA A 136 16.80 -14.18 -9.52
CA ALA A 136 16.57 -13.62 -10.85
C ALA A 136 15.62 -12.42 -10.83
N ILE A 137 14.54 -12.48 -10.03
CA ILE A 137 13.63 -11.34 -9.85
C ILE A 137 14.36 -10.13 -9.24
N THR A 138 15.23 -10.36 -8.26
CA THR A 138 16.02 -9.30 -7.64
C THR A 138 16.94 -8.64 -8.68
N GLN A 139 17.56 -9.45 -9.55
CA GLN A 139 18.35 -8.95 -10.67
C GLN A 139 17.50 -8.15 -11.69
N ILE A 140 16.26 -8.57 -11.97
CA ILE A 140 15.33 -7.82 -12.83
C ILE A 140 15.05 -6.44 -12.23
N ILE A 141 14.72 -6.37 -10.93
CA ILE A 141 14.43 -5.11 -10.22
C ILE A 141 15.66 -4.19 -10.23
N ALA A 142 16.84 -4.75 -9.94
CA ALA A 142 18.10 -4.00 -9.98
C ALA A 142 18.41 -3.48 -11.38
N PHE A 143 18.19 -4.30 -12.42
CA PHE A 143 18.37 -3.91 -13.82
C PHE A 143 17.44 -2.75 -14.18
N CYS A 144 16.13 -2.85 -13.90
CA CYS A 144 15.17 -1.78 -14.19
C CYS A 144 15.50 -0.48 -13.44
N SER A 145 16.00 -0.58 -12.20
CA SER A 145 16.43 0.57 -11.41
C SER A 145 17.68 1.23 -12.01
N ALA A 146 18.63 0.43 -12.49
CA ALA A 146 19.80 0.91 -13.20
C ALA A 146 19.43 1.56 -14.55
N THR A 147 18.48 0.98 -15.29
CA THR A 147 17.94 1.54 -16.55
C THR A 147 17.42 2.95 -16.33
N TYR A 148 16.61 3.13 -15.29
CA TYR A 148 16.07 4.41 -14.91
C TYR A 148 17.17 5.42 -14.56
N LEU A 149 18.14 5.02 -13.74
CA LEU A 149 19.25 5.90 -13.35
C LEU A 149 20.12 6.31 -14.54
N LEU A 150 20.33 5.41 -15.51
CA LEU A 150 21.05 5.72 -16.75
C LEU A 150 20.29 6.73 -17.61
N GLY A 151 18.97 6.56 -17.77
CA GLY A 151 18.13 7.53 -18.48
C GLY A 151 18.14 8.90 -17.81
N ALA A 152 17.99 8.92 -16.47
CA ALA A 152 18.06 10.14 -15.69
C ALA A 152 19.43 10.83 -15.82
N ALA A 153 20.54 10.07 -15.71
CA ALA A 153 21.89 10.62 -15.87
C ALA A 153 22.12 11.19 -17.28
N ALA A 154 21.68 10.48 -18.33
CA ALA A 154 21.81 10.95 -19.71
C ALA A 154 21.02 12.25 -19.95
N LEU A 155 19.78 12.31 -19.48
CA LEU A 155 18.89 13.45 -19.69
C LEU A 155 19.23 14.64 -18.81
N ILE A 156 19.47 14.46 -17.52
CA ILE A 156 19.94 15.52 -16.63
C ILE A 156 21.28 16.05 -17.14
N GLY A 157 22.18 15.17 -17.55
CA GLY A 157 23.47 15.57 -18.12
C GLY A 157 23.31 16.40 -19.40
N ALA A 158 22.40 16.01 -20.29
CA ALA A 158 22.07 16.76 -21.51
C ALA A 158 21.53 18.16 -21.19
N VAL A 159 20.59 18.26 -20.26
CA VAL A 159 19.99 19.53 -19.82
C VAL A 159 21.03 20.46 -19.20
N LEU A 160 21.90 19.94 -18.33
CA LEU A 160 22.95 20.73 -17.69
C LEU A 160 23.99 21.27 -18.68
N ILE A 161 24.19 20.60 -19.82
CA ILE A 161 25.13 21.02 -20.87
C ILE A 161 24.48 22.01 -21.83
N TRP A 162 23.26 21.72 -22.31
CA TRP A 162 22.62 22.50 -23.38
C TRP A 162 21.77 23.67 -22.88
N GLU A 163 21.09 23.52 -21.74
CA GLU A 163 20.17 24.53 -21.23
C GLU A 163 20.30 24.76 -19.70
N PRO A 164 21.51 25.07 -19.19
CA PRO A 164 21.74 25.26 -17.75
C PRO A 164 20.93 26.43 -17.16
N THR A 165 20.55 27.40 -17.98
CA THR A 165 19.80 28.60 -17.57
C THR A 165 18.32 28.35 -17.30
N MET A 166 17.76 27.25 -17.82
CA MET A 166 16.33 26.92 -17.69
C MET A 166 15.97 26.27 -16.34
N LEU A 167 16.97 25.97 -15.51
CA LEU A 167 16.80 25.41 -14.16
C LEU A 167 16.35 26.49 -13.16
N PRO A 168 15.12 26.45 -12.65
CA PRO A 168 14.61 27.46 -11.72
C PRO A 168 15.46 27.49 -10.44
N GLY A 169 15.83 28.69 -9.99
CA GLY A 169 16.62 28.91 -8.77
C GLY A 169 18.12 28.58 -8.89
N ILE A 170 18.52 27.62 -9.72
CA ILE A 170 19.93 27.19 -9.86
C ILE A 170 20.62 27.84 -11.05
N GLY A 171 19.94 27.92 -12.21
CA GLY A 171 20.53 28.36 -13.48
C GLY A 171 21.03 29.82 -13.49
N GLY A 172 20.52 30.66 -12.59
CA GLY A 172 20.97 32.05 -12.40
C GLY A 172 22.00 32.27 -11.30
N HIS A 173 22.17 31.31 -10.38
CA HIS A 173 23.04 31.47 -9.19
C HIS A 173 24.31 30.61 -9.26
N VAL A 174 24.31 29.55 -10.07
CA VAL A 174 25.46 28.65 -10.23
C VAL A 174 26.13 28.92 -11.59
N PRO A 175 27.47 29.04 -11.65
CA PRO A 175 28.17 29.19 -12.92
C PRO A 175 27.85 28.05 -13.88
N SER A 176 27.46 28.40 -15.12
CA SER A 176 27.12 27.43 -16.16
C SER A 176 28.24 26.42 -16.43
N GLY A 177 29.50 26.84 -16.27
CA GLY A 177 30.66 25.95 -16.38
C GLY A 177 30.67 24.81 -15.34
N LEU A 178 30.23 25.06 -14.10
CA LEU A 178 30.14 24.01 -13.07
C LEU A 178 29.02 23.03 -13.39
N LEU A 179 27.86 23.54 -13.83
CA LEU A 179 26.74 22.71 -14.27
C LEU A 179 27.14 21.83 -15.47
N ALA A 180 27.86 22.40 -16.45
CA ALA A 180 28.37 21.66 -17.59
C ALA A 180 29.37 20.56 -17.18
N VAL A 181 30.26 20.81 -16.20
CA VAL A 181 31.18 19.79 -15.67
C VAL A 181 30.41 18.65 -14.99
N ILE A 182 29.38 18.96 -14.21
CA ILE A 182 28.51 17.95 -13.59
C ILE A 182 27.79 17.14 -14.68
N GLY A 183 27.25 17.81 -15.70
CA GLY A 183 26.58 17.17 -16.83
C GLY A 183 27.51 16.25 -17.62
N LEU A 184 28.74 16.68 -17.90
CA LEU A 184 29.79 15.88 -18.52
C LEU A 184 30.19 14.68 -17.63
N GLY A 185 30.22 14.86 -16.31
CA GLY A 185 30.44 13.77 -15.36
C GLY A 185 29.36 12.70 -15.43
N LEU A 186 28.08 13.10 -15.53
CA LEU A 186 26.95 12.17 -15.71
C LEU A 186 27.04 11.41 -17.04
N TRP A 187 27.33 12.10 -18.14
CA TRP A 187 27.58 11.46 -19.43
C TRP A 187 28.81 10.53 -19.40
N GLY A 188 29.86 10.93 -18.67
CA GLY A 188 31.03 10.10 -18.41
C GLY A 188 30.66 8.81 -17.66
N ALA A 189 29.77 8.87 -16.68
CA ALA A 189 29.27 7.68 -15.97
C ALA A 189 28.46 6.75 -16.89
N VAL A 190 27.60 7.31 -17.75
CA VAL A 190 26.85 6.53 -18.76
C VAL A 190 27.81 5.88 -19.76
N ALA A 191 28.79 6.63 -20.27
CA ALA A 191 29.80 6.12 -21.19
C ALA A 191 30.69 5.05 -20.53
N LEU A 192 31.06 5.23 -19.27
CA LEU A 192 31.81 4.25 -18.48
C LEU A 192 31.00 2.96 -18.30
N TYR A 193 29.71 3.05 -17.98
CA TYR A 193 28.83 1.89 -17.88
C TYR A 193 28.78 1.09 -19.18
N ILE A 194 28.55 1.78 -20.31
CA ILE A 194 28.53 1.16 -21.64
C ILE A 194 29.91 0.60 -21.99
N GLY A 195 31.00 1.31 -21.67
CA GLY A 195 32.38 0.89 -21.90
C GLY A 195 32.79 -0.35 -21.09
N LEU A 196 32.35 -0.44 -19.83
CA LEU A 196 32.56 -1.60 -18.97
C LEU A 196 31.82 -2.83 -19.50
N ALA A 197 30.63 -2.65 -20.07
CA ALA A 197 29.88 -3.72 -20.74
C ALA A 197 30.64 -4.34 -21.94
N PHE A 198 31.55 -3.59 -22.58
CA PHE A 198 32.41 -4.13 -23.64
C PHE A 198 33.60 -4.95 -23.13
N ARG A 199 34.05 -4.71 -21.89
CA ARG A 199 35.32 -5.29 -21.38
C ARG A 199 35.14 -6.37 -20.33
N LEU A 200 34.04 -6.38 -19.59
CA LEU A 200 33.85 -7.27 -18.46
C LEU A 200 32.55 -8.07 -18.62
N PRO A 201 32.61 -9.39 -18.86
CA PRO A 201 31.41 -10.23 -18.95
C PRO A 201 30.74 -10.45 -17.59
N SER A 202 31.49 -10.41 -16.48
CA SER A 202 30.95 -10.50 -15.12
C SER A 202 31.83 -9.77 -14.12
N VAL A 203 31.21 -9.18 -13.10
CA VAL A 203 31.89 -8.56 -11.95
C VAL A 203 31.50 -9.33 -10.69
N CYS A 204 32.49 -9.71 -9.89
CA CYS A 204 32.26 -10.33 -8.60
C CYS A 204 32.11 -9.23 -7.54
N VAL A 205 30.95 -9.15 -6.89
CA VAL A 205 30.71 -8.29 -5.73
C VAL A 205 30.61 -9.19 -4.49
N GLY A 206 31.72 -9.38 -3.78
CA GLY A 206 31.82 -10.35 -2.69
C GLY A 206 31.68 -11.78 -3.22
N GLN A 207 30.72 -12.55 -2.68
CA GLN A 207 30.44 -13.91 -3.16
C GLN A 207 29.49 -13.97 -4.38
N TRP A 208 28.97 -12.82 -4.83
CA TRP A 208 27.96 -12.76 -5.88
C TRP A 208 28.61 -12.43 -7.22
N ARG A 209 28.37 -13.28 -8.24
CA ARG A 209 28.72 -12.97 -9.64
C ARG A 209 27.56 -12.21 -10.30
N VAL A 210 27.79 -10.94 -10.63
CA VAL A 210 26.85 -10.11 -11.38
C VAL A 210 27.31 -10.07 -12.83
N ASN A 211 26.50 -10.60 -13.75
CA ASN A 211 26.79 -10.54 -15.18
C ASN A 211 26.44 -9.14 -15.70
N LEU A 212 27.40 -8.47 -16.33
CA LEU A 212 27.12 -7.18 -16.96
C LEU A 212 26.26 -7.40 -18.21
N PRO A 213 25.45 -6.41 -18.60
CA PRO A 213 24.76 -6.49 -19.88
C PRO A 213 25.74 -6.51 -21.04
N SER A 214 25.34 -7.18 -22.12
CA SER A 214 26.06 -7.05 -23.38
C SER A 214 26.04 -5.58 -23.83
N PRO A 215 27.03 -5.11 -24.60
CA PRO A 215 27.07 -3.70 -25.03
C PRO A 215 25.83 -3.25 -25.80
N ARG A 216 25.27 -4.14 -26.63
CA ARG A 216 24.00 -3.92 -27.33
C ARG A 216 22.84 -3.74 -26.34
N MET A 217 22.80 -4.55 -25.28
CA MET A 217 21.79 -4.44 -24.23
C MET A 217 21.94 -3.12 -23.46
N ALA A 218 23.16 -2.72 -23.09
CA ALA A 218 23.42 -1.45 -22.42
C ALA A 218 22.98 -0.24 -23.28
N LEU A 219 23.27 -0.26 -24.59
CA LEU A 219 22.80 0.77 -25.52
C LEU A 219 21.26 0.81 -25.63
N MET A 220 20.63 -0.36 -25.77
CA MET A 220 19.16 -0.45 -25.81
C MET A 220 18.54 0.02 -24.49
N GLN A 221 19.16 -0.30 -23.36
CA GLN A 221 18.75 0.12 -22.02
C GLN A 221 18.77 1.64 -21.89
N THR A 222 19.86 2.30 -22.27
CA THR A 222 19.97 3.77 -22.24
C THR A 222 18.99 4.42 -23.20
N PHE A 223 18.84 3.89 -24.42
CA PHE A 223 17.91 4.43 -25.41
C PHE A 223 16.45 4.34 -24.94
N VAL A 224 16.03 3.17 -24.46
CA VAL A 224 14.67 2.95 -23.93
C VAL A 224 14.40 3.88 -22.75
N ALA A 225 15.38 4.05 -21.85
CA ALA A 225 15.22 4.93 -20.70
C ALA A 225 15.04 6.40 -21.09
N THR A 226 15.84 6.86 -22.05
CA THR A 226 15.79 8.24 -22.57
C THR A 226 14.48 8.48 -23.33
N ALA A 227 14.07 7.53 -24.17
CA ALA A 227 12.84 7.61 -24.96
C ALA A 227 11.59 7.62 -24.08
N GLU A 228 11.58 6.88 -22.97
CA GLU A 228 10.45 6.84 -22.04
C GLU A 228 10.24 8.21 -21.37
N VAL A 229 11.29 8.81 -20.80
CA VAL A 229 11.18 10.12 -20.16
C VAL A 229 10.80 11.21 -21.17
N ALA A 230 11.35 11.16 -22.38
CA ALA A 230 10.98 12.08 -23.46
C ALA A 230 9.51 11.92 -23.89
N ALA A 231 9.01 10.69 -23.96
CA ALA A 231 7.60 10.41 -24.24
C ALA A 231 6.70 10.89 -23.10
N THR A 232 7.12 10.73 -21.84
CA THR A 232 6.38 11.23 -20.67
C THR A 232 6.33 12.75 -20.65
N ALA A 233 7.45 13.44 -20.93
CA ALA A 233 7.48 14.90 -21.04
C ALA A 233 6.57 15.41 -22.17
N SER A 234 6.53 14.69 -23.30
CA SER A 234 5.67 15.03 -24.43
C SER A 234 4.18 15.11 -24.08
N ILE A 235 3.71 14.37 -23.07
CA ILE A 235 2.31 14.39 -22.63
C ILE A 235 1.93 15.81 -22.17
N ALA A 236 2.77 16.44 -21.36
CA ALA A 236 2.52 17.80 -20.87
C ALA A 236 2.86 18.86 -21.92
N TYR A 237 3.90 18.64 -22.73
CA TYR A 237 4.30 19.56 -23.81
C TYR A 237 3.19 19.78 -24.84
N VAL A 238 2.52 18.72 -25.29
CA VAL A 238 1.48 18.82 -26.32
C VAL A 238 0.21 19.53 -25.81
N LEU A 239 0.01 19.56 -24.49
CA LEU A 239 -1.07 20.29 -23.83
C LEU A 239 -0.75 21.79 -23.67
N LEU A 240 0.47 22.22 -23.99
CA LEU A 240 0.79 23.64 -24.02
C LEU A 240 0.02 24.36 -25.13
N PRO A 241 -0.40 25.61 -24.91
CA PRO A 241 -1.00 26.43 -25.94
C PRO A 241 -0.07 26.60 -27.14
N VAL A 242 -0.66 26.54 -28.33
CA VAL A 242 0.05 26.88 -29.57
C VAL A 242 0.44 28.37 -29.49
N GLY A 243 1.74 28.67 -29.53
CA GLY A 243 2.26 30.06 -29.49
C GLY A 243 3.03 30.46 -28.22
N VAL A 244 3.30 29.53 -27.29
CA VAL A 244 4.13 29.79 -26.09
C VAL A 244 5.61 30.13 -26.45
N GLY A 245 6.04 29.85 -27.68
CA GLY A 245 7.41 30.14 -28.15
C GLY A 245 8.48 29.24 -27.51
N MET A 246 8.05 28.20 -26.80
CA MET A 246 8.91 27.21 -26.15
C MET A 246 9.06 25.99 -27.05
N ASP A 247 10.29 25.61 -27.34
CA ASP A 247 10.59 24.37 -28.05
C ASP A 247 10.58 23.17 -27.08
N PHE A 248 10.61 21.96 -27.63
CA PHE A 248 10.56 20.74 -26.83
C PHE A 248 11.80 20.57 -25.93
N GLY A 249 12.98 21.05 -26.36
CA GLY A 249 14.20 21.00 -25.55
C GLY A 249 14.05 21.75 -24.24
N SER A 250 13.63 23.03 -24.35
CA SER A 250 13.26 23.90 -23.23
C SER A 250 12.27 23.27 -22.27
N PHE A 251 11.19 22.70 -22.80
CA PHE A 251 10.19 22.07 -21.95
C PHE A 251 10.73 20.81 -21.28
N LEU A 252 11.50 19.99 -22.00
CA LEU A 252 12.09 18.77 -21.47
C LEU A 252 13.06 19.08 -20.32
N ALA A 253 13.85 20.17 -20.43
CA ALA A 253 14.72 20.65 -19.36
C ALA A 253 13.93 21.01 -18.10
N ILE A 254 12.87 21.80 -18.26
CA ILE A 254 11.96 22.17 -17.18
C ILE A 254 11.31 20.92 -16.54
N TYR A 255 10.82 19.99 -17.37
CA TYR A 255 10.20 18.75 -16.92
C TYR A 255 11.17 17.89 -16.09
N ILE A 256 12.39 17.69 -16.56
CA ILE A 256 13.43 16.91 -15.86
C ILE A 256 13.78 17.58 -14.52
N ALA A 257 13.91 18.91 -14.49
CA ALA A 257 14.19 19.65 -13.26
C ALA A 257 13.09 19.42 -12.22
N ALA A 258 11.82 19.59 -12.60
CA ALA A 258 10.69 19.38 -11.71
C ALA A 258 10.54 17.92 -11.26
N TYR A 259 10.73 16.97 -12.18
CA TYR A 259 10.65 15.55 -11.89
C TYR A 259 11.75 15.12 -10.90
N THR A 260 12.99 15.59 -11.12
CA THR A 260 14.13 15.34 -10.22
C THR A 260 13.89 15.94 -8.83
N ALA A 261 13.39 17.17 -8.75
CA ALA A 261 13.02 17.79 -7.48
C ALA A 261 11.95 16.98 -6.73
N GLY A 262 10.93 16.50 -7.44
CA GLY A 262 9.89 15.64 -6.88
C GLY A 262 10.43 14.31 -6.32
N LEU A 263 11.39 13.68 -7.01
CA LEU A 263 12.04 12.45 -6.54
C LEU A 263 12.88 12.68 -5.29
N VAL A 264 13.70 13.74 -5.28
CA VAL A 264 14.56 14.08 -4.14
C VAL A 264 13.71 14.35 -2.90
N ALA A 265 12.55 14.98 -3.07
CA ALA A 265 11.62 15.24 -1.97
C ALA A 265 10.94 13.97 -1.41
N SER A 266 11.01 12.83 -2.11
CA SER A 266 10.40 11.55 -1.69
C SER A 266 8.89 11.66 -1.36
N VAL A 267 8.20 12.66 -1.91
CA VAL A 267 6.77 12.87 -1.72
C VAL A 267 5.99 11.92 -2.63
N PRO A 268 4.95 11.21 -2.14
CA PRO A 268 4.10 10.38 -2.98
C PRO A 268 3.55 11.13 -4.20
N GLY A 269 3.80 10.61 -5.41
CA GLY A 269 3.39 11.24 -6.67
C GLY A 269 4.05 12.59 -6.96
N GLY A 270 5.10 12.97 -6.23
CA GLY A 270 5.76 14.29 -6.35
C GLY A 270 4.82 15.46 -6.11
N LEU A 271 3.70 15.25 -5.42
CA LEU A 271 2.64 16.25 -5.22
C LEU A 271 3.20 17.49 -4.54
N GLY A 272 2.88 18.66 -5.10
CA GLY A 272 3.34 19.96 -4.61
C GLY A 272 4.74 20.34 -5.08
N VAL A 273 5.75 19.47 -4.96
CA VAL A 273 7.14 19.82 -5.36
C VAL A 273 7.29 19.87 -6.88
N PHE A 274 6.83 18.83 -7.59
CA PHE A 274 6.82 18.85 -9.05
C PHE A 274 5.99 20.02 -9.57
N ASP A 275 4.80 20.19 -9.01
CA ASP A 275 3.84 21.21 -9.46
C ASP A 275 4.38 22.63 -9.22
N GLY A 276 5.01 22.86 -8.06
CA GLY A 276 5.63 24.13 -7.70
C GLY A 276 6.81 24.49 -8.61
N VAL A 277 7.71 23.55 -8.90
CA VAL A 277 8.82 23.81 -9.84
C VAL A 277 8.29 24.10 -11.24
N MET A 278 7.24 23.39 -11.66
CA MET A 278 6.61 23.57 -12.97
C MET A 278 5.91 24.94 -13.07
N LEU A 279 5.24 25.39 -12.02
CA LEU A 279 4.66 26.73 -11.90
C LEU A 279 5.72 27.83 -11.96
N LEU A 280 6.82 27.67 -11.23
CA LEU A 280 7.90 28.64 -11.21
C LEU A 280 8.61 28.73 -12.57
N ALA A 281 8.86 27.59 -13.21
CA ALA A 281 9.57 27.53 -14.49
C ALA A 281 8.73 28.06 -15.66
N LEU A 282 7.43 27.77 -15.67
CA LEU A 282 6.53 28.15 -16.77
C LEU A 282 5.82 29.49 -16.53
N GLY A 283 5.87 30.03 -15.31
CA GLY A 283 5.27 31.33 -14.95
C GLY A 283 5.65 32.50 -15.86
N PRO A 284 6.90 32.59 -16.37
CA PRO A 284 7.26 33.63 -17.34
C PRO A 284 6.56 33.50 -18.70
N TYR A 285 6.10 32.30 -19.05
CA TYR A 285 5.57 31.97 -20.37
C TYR A 285 4.04 31.94 -20.41
N MET A 286 3.40 31.59 -19.29
CA MET A 286 1.95 31.49 -19.21
C MET A 286 1.44 31.68 -17.77
N GLN A 287 0.17 32.02 -17.66
CA GLN A 287 -0.48 32.27 -16.38
C GLN A 287 -0.67 30.98 -15.57
N ALA A 288 -0.56 31.09 -14.24
CA ALA A 288 -0.69 29.97 -13.29
C ALA A 288 -1.93 29.08 -13.46
N PRO A 289 -3.17 29.58 -13.72
CA PRO A 289 -4.32 28.70 -13.92
C PRO A 289 -4.14 27.73 -15.10
N ARG A 290 -3.45 28.18 -16.14
CA ARG A 290 -3.22 27.39 -17.35
C ARG A 290 -2.16 26.32 -17.13
N ILE A 291 -1.09 26.65 -16.41
CA ILE A 291 -0.06 25.69 -15.99
C ILE A 291 -0.69 24.59 -15.14
N LEU A 292 -1.53 24.97 -14.16
CA LEU A 292 -2.26 24.01 -13.32
C LEU A 292 -3.20 23.11 -14.14
N GLY A 293 -3.89 23.66 -15.14
CA GLY A 293 -4.72 22.89 -16.06
C GLY A 293 -3.93 21.80 -16.79
N VAL A 294 -2.75 22.15 -17.32
CA VAL A 294 -1.84 21.20 -17.99
C VAL A 294 -1.36 20.12 -17.01
N ILE A 295 -0.90 20.52 -15.81
CA ILE A 295 -0.44 19.60 -14.77
C ILE A 295 -1.55 18.62 -14.37
N LEU A 296 -2.78 19.11 -14.20
CA LEU A 296 -3.92 18.30 -13.80
C LEU A 296 -4.28 17.25 -14.86
N ILE A 297 -4.32 17.64 -16.14
CA ILE A 297 -4.58 16.72 -17.25
C ILE A 297 -3.43 15.72 -17.39
N PHE A 298 -2.18 16.17 -17.28
CA PHE A 298 -1.01 15.29 -17.27
C PHE A 298 -1.11 14.24 -16.16
N ARG A 299 -1.47 14.64 -14.93
CA ARG A 299 -1.68 13.72 -13.81
C ARG A 299 -2.85 12.76 -14.07
N LEU A 300 -3.94 13.25 -14.63
CA LEU A 300 -5.09 12.43 -14.99
C LEU A 300 -4.69 11.31 -15.98
N LEU A 301 -3.97 11.67 -17.04
CA LEU A 301 -3.59 10.75 -18.12
C LEU A 301 -2.46 9.80 -17.70
N TYR A 302 -1.42 10.28 -17.03
CA TYR A 302 -0.22 9.49 -16.75
C TYR A 302 -0.26 8.76 -15.40
N TYR A 303 -0.99 9.28 -14.41
CA TYR A 303 -1.04 8.70 -13.06
C TYR A 303 -2.38 8.04 -12.75
N ILE A 304 -3.49 8.77 -12.90
CA ILE A 304 -4.80 8.36 -12.38
C ILE A 304 -5.46 7.30 -13.26
N ILE A 305 -5.66 7.56 -14.54
CA ILE A 305 -6.30 6.60 -15.46
C ILE A 305 -5.52 5.27 -15.51
N PRO A 306 -4.18 5.27 -15.67
CA PRO A 306 -3.39 4.05 -15.66
C PRO A 306 -3.50 3.28 -14.35
N LEU A 307 -3.64 3.96 -13.20
CA LEU A 307 -3.86 3.32 -11.90
C LEU A 307 -5.12 2.46 -11.88
N PHE A 308 -6.23 2.98 -12.38
CA PHE A 308 -7.47 2.22 -12.49
C PHE A 308 -7.35 1.06 -13.48
N VAL A 309 -6.71 1.29 -14.63
CA VAL A 309 -6.48 0.25 -15.64
C VAL A 309 -5.61 -0.87 -15.05
N ALA A 310 -4.51 -0.53 -14.38
CA ALA A 310 -3.63 -1.49 -13.72
C ALA A 310 -4.35 -2.27 -12.62
N GLY A 311 -5.17 -1.59 -11.81
CA GLY A 311 -6.02 -2.22 -10.81
C GLY A 311 -6.99 -3.24 -11.45
N LEU A 312 -7.72 -2.84 -12.49
CA LEU A 312 -8.64 -3.73 -13.22
C LEU A 312 -7.93 -4.93 -13.83
N MET A 313 -6.79 -4.69 -14.48
CA MET A 313 -5.93 -5.74 -15.05
C MET A 313 -5.46 -6.72 -13.99
N PHE A 314 -5.06 -6.22 -12.82
CA PHE A 314 -4.57 -7.03 -11.71
C PHE A 314 -5.69 -7.82 -11.01
N ALA A 315 -6.84 -7.19 -10.76
CA ALA A 315 -8.03 -7.86 -10.24
C ALA A 315 -8.53 -8.94 -11.22
N GLY A 316 -8.57 -8.63 -12.52
CA GLY A 316 -8.88 -9.60 -13.57
C GLY A 316 -7.93 -10.79 -13.54
N HIS A 317 -6.62 -10.54 -13.48
CA HIS A 317 -5.61 -11.62 -13.41
C HIS A 317 -5.81 -12.53 -12.18
N GLU A 318 -6.11 -11.95 -11.03
CA GLU A 318 -6.42 -12.71 -9.80
C GLU A 318 -7.72 -13.53 -9.93
N LEU A 319 -8.76 -12.97 -10.58
CA LEU A 319 -10.01 -13.71 -10.86
C LEU A 319 -9.77 -14.88 -11.81
N PHE A 320 -8.95 -14.70 -12.86
CA PHE A 320 -8.60 -15.78 -13.79
C PHE A 320 -7.78 -16.87 -13.10
N LEU A 321 -6.77 -16.52 -12.29
CA LEU A 321 -5.98 -17.50 -11.53
C LEU A 321 -6.85 -18.32 -10.56
N ARG A 322 -7.83 -17.68 -9.91
CA ARG A 322 -8.80 -18.37 -9.03
C ARG A 322 -9.80 -19.20 -9.82
N GLY A 323 -10.24 -18.73 -10.98
CA GLY A 323 -11.11 -19.45 -11.90
C GLY A 323 -10.44 -20.72 -12.41
N ASP A 324 -9.19 -20.63 -12.87
CA ASP A 324 -8.40 -21.77 -13.31
C ASP A 324 -8.13 -22.75 -12.17
N ALA A 325 -7.85 -22.28 -10.96
CA ALA A 325 -7.71 -23.14 -9.78
C ALA A 325 -9.01 -23.83 -9.37
N ALA A 326 -10.16 -23.15 -9.52
CA ALA A 326 -11.49 -23.72 -9.24
C ALA A 326 -11.92 -24.72 -10.31
N LEU A 327 -11.64 -24.43 -11.58
CA LEU A 327 -11.84 -25.34 -12.73
C LEU A 327 -10.91 -26.56 -12.63
N ALA A 328 -9.65 -26.37 -12.24
CA ALA A 328 -8.71 -27.46 -11.98
C ALA A 328 -9.12 -28.31 -10.77
N ARG A 329 -9.66 -27.70 -9.70
CA ARG A 329 -10.26 -28.46 -8.58
C ARG A 329 -11.48 -29.25 -9.00
N LYS A 330 -12.35 -28.69 -9.85
CA LYS A 330 -13.53 -29.37 -10.37
C LYS A 330 -13.17 -30.52 -11.32
N ASN A 331 -12.14 -30.34 -12.15
CA ASN A 331 -11.61 -31.40 -13.01
C ASN A 331 -10.87 -32.48 -12.21
N ASN A 332 -10.07 -32.11 -11.20
CA ASN A 332 -9.35 -33.08 -10.36
C ASN A 332 -10.27 -33.80 -9.37
N ALA A 333 -11.40 -33.21 -8.97
CA ALA A 333 -12.43 -33.91 -8.20
C ALA A 333 -13.10 -35.05 -9.00
N ASN A 334 -13.05 -34.99 -10.33
CA ASN A 334 -13.49 -36.07 -11.21
C ASN A 334 -12.39 -37.12 -11.49
N LEU A 335 -11.13 -36.87 -11.09
CA LEU A 335 -10.02 -37.82 -11.19
C LEU A 335 -9.50 -38.16 -9.78
N SER A 336 -10.34 -38.81 -8.98
CA SER A 336 -9.90 -39.50 -7.77
C SER A 336 -8.96 -40.65 -8.13
N GLY A 337 -7.68 -40.56 -7.76
CA GLY A 337 -6.80 -41.74 -7.80
C GLY A 337 -5.30 -41.55 -7.62
N THR A 338 -4.67 -40.41 -7.95
CA THR A 338 -3.21 -40.27 -7.76
C THR A 338 -2.81 -38.90 -7.25
N ALA A 339 -1.86 -38.91 -6.32
CA ALA A 339 -1.33 -37.78 -5.59
C ALA A 339 -0.75 -36.70 -6.53
N ALA A 340 -1.62 -35.79 -6.98
CA ALA A 340 -1.18 -34.58 -7.63
C ALA A 340 -0.59 -33.64 -6.56
N VAL A 341 0.74 -33.53 -6.55
CA VAL A 341 1.48 -32.49 -5.82
C VAL A 341 1.10 -31.14 -6.44
N ALA A 342 -0.03 -30.59 -6.00
CA ALA A 342 -0.41 -29.24 -6.31
C ALA A 342 0.59 -28.31 -5.60
N ARG A 343 1.52 -27.75 -6.39
CA ARG A 343 2.46 -26.71 -5.95
C ARG A 343 1.63 -25.46 -5.56
N ARG A 344 1.11 -25.43 -4.33
CA ARG A 344 0.49 -24.25 -3.74
C ARG A 344 1.59 -23.20 -3.58
N PRO A 345 1.37 -21.94 -4.01
CA PRO A 345 2.40 -20.91 -3.96
C PRO A 345 2.89 -20.70 -2.51
N SER A 346 4.21 -20.59 -2.36
CA SER A 346 4.90 -20.40 -1.09
C SER A 346 4.33 -19.22 -0.30
N GLN A 347 4.20 -19.38 1.00
CA GLN A 347 3.77 -18.39 2.00
C GLN A 347 4.19 -16.92 1.72
N VAL A 348 5.43 -16.67 1.29
CA VAL A 348 5.95 -15.32 0.98
C VAL A 348 5.08 -14.62 -0.08
N VAL A 349 4.54 -15.38 -1.02
CA VAL A 349 3.61 -14.90 -2.05
C VAL A 349 2.26 -14.55 -1.41
N ARG A 350 1.75 -15.35 -0.46
CA ARG A 350 0.44 -15.14 0.18
C ARG A 350 0.42 -13.96 1.17
N GLU A 351 1.48 -13.80 1.97
CA GLU A 351 1.64 -12.66 2.88
C GLU A 351 1.91 -11.36 2.10
N SER A 352 2.72 -11.42 1.03
CA SER A 352 2.90 -10.30 0.11
C SER A 352 1.63 -9.97 -0.67
N GLU A 353 0.83 -10.97 -1.07
CA GLU A 353 -0.46 -10.82 -1.75
C GLU A 353 -1.48 -10.09 -0.89
N ALA A 354 -1.61 -10.49 0.37
CA ALA A 354 -2.54 -9.87 1.31
C ALA A 354 -2.07 -8.48 1.73
N THR A 355 -0.76 -8.24 1.90
CA THR A 355 -0.23 -6.91 2.28
C THR A 355 -0.35 -5.92 1.14
N PHE A 356 -0.08 -6.37 -0.07
CA PHE A 356 -0.19 -5.57 -1.27
C PHE A 356 -1.65 -5.25 -1.61
N SER A 357 -2.57 -6.23 -1.62
CA SER A 357 -3.99 -5.98 -1.91
C SER A 357 -4.60 -5.00 -0.92
N VAL A 358 -4.21 -5.09 0.35
CA VAL A 358 -4.63 -4.17 1.41
C VAL A 358 -4.04 -2.78 1.21
N ALA A 359 -2.76 -2.65 0.86
CA ALA A 359 -2.15 -1.36 0.58
C ALA A 359 -2.80 -0.66 -0.63
N VAL A 360 -3.05 -1.39 -1.71
CA VAL A 360 -3.71 -0.84 -2.91
C VAL A 360 -5.16 -0.47 -2.59
N ALA A 361 -5.93 -1.33 -1.93
CA ALA A 361 -7.30 -1.00 -1.53
C ALA A 361 -7.36 0.21 -0.59
N THR A 362 -6.42 0.31 0.37
CA THR A 362 -6.28 1.46 1.26
C THR A 362 -6.01 2.74 0.48
N GLY A 363 -5.03 2.70 -0.45
CA GLY A 363 -4.70 3.83 -1.31
C GLY A 363 -5.88 4.27 -2.18
N THR A 364 -6.55 3.32 -2.83
CA THR A 364 -7.73 3.59 -3.68
C THR A 364 -8.86 4.22 -2.87
N VAL A 365 -9.19 3.68 -1.68
CA VAL A 365 -10.27 4.22 -0.83
C VAL A 365 -9.91 5.60 -0.30
N SER A 366 -8.67 5.83 0.11
CA SER A 366 -8.19 7.16 0.53
C SER A 366 -8.27 8.16 -0.61
N LEU A 367 -7.85 7.79 -1.82
CA LEU A 367 -7.93 8.64 -3.01
C LEU A 367 -9.38 8.97 -3.38
N CYS A 368 -10.29 8.00 -3.32
CA CYS A 368 -11.72 8.24 -3.51
C CYS A 368 -12.28 9.19 -2.44
N GLY A 369 -11.84 9.06 -1.18
CA GLY A 369 -12.22 9.97 -0.11
C GLY A 369 -11.74 11.40 -0.36
N VAL A 370 -10.49 11.58 -0.78
CA VAL A 370 -9.93 12.88 -1.18
C VAL A 370 -10.64 13.44 -2.42
N LEU A 371 -10.96 12.61 -3.40
CA LEU A 371 -11.73 12.98 -4.59
C LEU A 371 -13.10 13.53 -4.18
N LEU A 372 -13.82 12.86 -3.28
CA LEU A 372 -15.12 13.34 -2.80
C LEU A 372 -15.01 14.68 -2.07
N ILE A 373 -13.98 14.86 -1.22
CA ILE A 373 -13.74 16.13 -0.54
C ILE A 373 -13.41 17.23 -1.55
N GLY A 374 -12.54 16.94 -2.51
CA GLY A 374 -12.17 17.86 -3.59
C GLY A 374 -13.36 18.23 -4.47
N LEU A 375 -14.25 17.28 -4.77
CA LEU A 375 -15.47 17.55 -5.52
C LEU A 375 -16.35 18.56 -4.80
N VAL A 376 -16.56 18.44 -3.49
CA VAL A 376 -17.36 19.44 -2.76
C VAL A 376 -16.61 20.79 -2.65
N LEU A 377 -15.28 20.77 -2.63
CA LEU A 377 -14.47 22.00 -2.66
C LEU A 377 -14.58 22.76 -4.00
N PHE A 378 -14.77 22.03 -5.10
CA PHE A 378 -14.71 22.56 -6.46
C PHE A 378 -16.08 22.65 -7.17
N ASP A 379 -17.14 22.23 -6.51
CA ASP A 379 -18.49 22.21 -7.08
C ASP A 379 -19.04 23.63 -7.28
N HIS A 380 -18.78 24.18 -8.46
CA HIS A 380 -19.62 25.22 -9.04
C HIS A 380 -20.79 24.53 -9.72
N ALA A 381 -21.98 24.67 -9.12
CA ALA A 381 -23.27 24.23 -9.64
C ALA A 381 -23.37 24.40 -11.17
N SER A 382 -23.18 23.32 -11.91
CA SER A 382 -23.44 23.31 -13.35
C SER A 382 -23.68 21.89 -13.83
N GLY A 383 -24.89 21.40 -13.59
CA GLY A 383 -25.45 20.20 -14.19
C GLY A 383 -26.94 20.23 -13.95
N GLN A 384 -27.75 20.21 -15.01
CA GLN A 384 -29.19 20.00 -14.89
C GLN A 384 -29.37 18.63 -14.23
N SER A 385 -29.85 18.59 -12.99
CA SER A 385 -30.18 17.35 -12.31
C SER A 385 -31.17 16.58 -13.17
N MET A 386 -30.94 15.28 -13.39
CA MET A 386 -31.88 14.42 -14.14
C MET A 386 -33.18 14.14 -13.34
N LEU A 387 -33.30 14.72 -12.15
CA LEU A 387 -34.44 14.58 -11.24
C LEU A 387 -35.33 15.83 -11.32
N PRO A 388 -36.65 15.70 -11.12
CA PRO A 388 -37.58 16.83 -11.00
C PRO A 388 -37.12 17.84 -9.94
N ASP A 389 -37.40 19.13 -10.18
CA ASP A 389 -36.86 20.27 -9.40
C ASP A 389 -37.08 20.15 -7.87
N ASP A 390 -38.22 19.56 -7.45
CA ASP A 390 -38.55 19.36 -6.03
C ASP A 390 -37.63 18.33 -5.31
N LEU A 391 -37.21 17.27 -6.02
CA LEU A 391 -36.29 16.26 -5.49
C LEU A 391 -34.83 16.72 -5.59
N ALA A 392 -34.52 17.51 -6.61
CA ALA A 392 -33.18 18.07 -6.80
C ALA A 392 -32.81 19.00 -5.63
N GLY A 393 -33.72 19.88 -5.18
CA GLY A 393 -33.45 20.80 -4.06
C GLY A 393 -33.03 20.08 -2.76
N VAL A 394 -33.75 19.01 -2.39
CA VAL A 394 -33.43 18.21 -1.19
C VAL A 394 -32.12 17.43 -1.35
N LEU A 395 -31.86 16.87 -2.55
CA LEU A 395 -30.63 16.15 -2.84
C LEU A 395 -29.41 17.09 -2.92
N HIS A 396 -29.59 18.35 -3.34
CA HIS A 396 -28.53 19.35 -3.44
C HIS A 396 -28.17 19.97 -2.09
N LEU A 397 -29.15 20.30 -1.23
CA LEU A 397 -28.92 20.82 0.12
C LEU A 397 -28.34 19.76 1.07
N GLY A 398 -28.82 18.51 1.00
CA GLY A 398 -28.28 17.41 1.81
C GLY A 398 -27.00 16.79 1.22
N GLY A 399 -26.85 16.80 -0.11
CA GLY A 399 -25.83 16.02 -0.82
C GLY A 399 -24.40 16.53 -0.71
N THR A 400 -24.18 17.84 -0.53
CA THR A 400 -22.84 18.41 -0.30
C THR A 400 -22.25 17.96 1.03
N TYR A 401 -23.05 18.03 2.10
CA TYR A 401 -22.67 17.52 3.42
C TYR A 401 -22.43 16.03 3.39
N LEU A 402 -23.34 15.29 2.74
CA LEU A 402 -23.29 13.84 2.69
C LEU A 402 -22.08 13.35 1.88
N LEU A 403 -21.72 14.00 0.77
CA LEU A 403 -20.50 13.68 0.00
C LEU A 403 -19.21 13.93 0.81
N SER A 404 -19.13 15.05 1.52
CA SER A 404 -17.92 15.34 2.31
C SER A 404 -17.80 14.39 3.50
N LEU A 405 -18.91 14.11 4.20
CA LEU A 405 -18.95 13.12 5.27
C LEU A 405 -18.56 11.74 4.74
N LEU A 406 -19.06 11.34 3.56
CA LEU A 406 -18.65 10.12 2.86
C LEU A 406 -17.14 10.14 2.57
N GLY A 407 -16.58 11.26 2.13
CA GLY A 407 -15.14 11.39 1.88
C GLY A 407 -14.29 11.18 3.12
N VAL A 408 -14.62 11.84 4.24
CA VAL A 408 -13.95 11.66 5.53
C VAL A 408 -14.13 10.23 6.07
N ALA A 409 -15.33 9.66 5.92
CA ALA A 409 -15.62 8.29 6.32
C ALA A 409 -14.80 7.28 5.50
N LEU A 410 -14.65 7.47 4.19
CA LEU A 410 -13.79 6.65 3.34
C LEU A 410 -12.33 6.73 3.77
N ILE A 411 -11.78 7.92 4.03
CA ILE A 411 -10.41 8.07 4.55
C ILE A 411 -10.25 7.32 5.88
N SER A 412 -11.26 7.40 6.75
CA SER A 412 -11.25 6.68 8.02
C SER A 412 -11.32 5.16 7.82
N MET A 413 -12.14 4.67 6.88
CA MET A 413 -12.18 3.26 6.50
C MET A 413 -10.87 2.79 5.85
N ALA A 414 -10.13 3.67 5.16
CA ALA A 414 -8.80 3.36 4.63
C ALA A 414 -7.83 2.96 5.76
N ILE A 415 -7.86 3.67 6.89
CA ILE A 415 -7.09 3.29 8.08
C ILE A 415 -7.50 1.89 8.56
N GLY A 416 -8.81 1.59 8.58
CA GLY A 416 -9.32 0.27 8.96
C GLY A 416 -8.95 -0.87 8.01
N LEU A 417 -8.95 -0.58 6.70
CA LEU A 417 -8.47 -1.48 5.66
C LEU A 417 -7.00 -1.80 5.86
N SER A 418 -6.16 -0.80 6.16
CA SER A 418 -4.72 -0.98 6.44
C SER A 418 -4.46 -1.94 7.62
N GLN A 419 -5.41 -2.02 8.55
CA GLN A 419 -5.38 -2.89 9.73
C GLN A 419 -6.08 -4.25 9.50
N ARG A 420 -6.48 -4.55 8.25
CA ARG A 420 -7.13 -5.79 7.78
C ARG A 420 -8.49 -6.09 8.40
N VAL A 421 -9.23 -5.06 8.81
CA VAL A 421 -10.53 -5.21 9.51
C VAL A 421 -11.66 -5.52 8.53
N THR A 422 -12.43 -6.59 8.76
CA THR A 422 -13.53 -7.04 7.88
C THR A 422 -14.69 -6.04 7.81
N LEU A 423 -15.03 -5.38 8.92
CA LEU A 423 -16.05 -4.33 8.92
C LEU A 423 -15.61 -3.09 8.12
N ALA A 424 -14.32 -2.74 8.14
CA ALA A 424 -13.81 -1.63 7.34
C ALA A 424 -13.94 -1.90 5.84
N TRP A 425 -13.71 -3.15 5.41
CA TRP A 425 -13.96 -3.57 4.03
C TRP A 425 -15.44 -3.47 3.63
N ARG A 426 -16.37 -3.97 4.46
CA ARG A 426 -17.82 -3.84 4.19
C ARG A 426 -18.27 -2.37 4.18
N GLY A 427 -17.79 -1.59 5.15
CA GLY A 427 -18.07 -0.16 5.27
C GLY A 427 -17.56 0.63 4.06
N ALA A 428 -16.32 0.39 3.63
CA ALA A 428 -15.76 1.03 2.44
C ALA A 428 -16.57 0.72 1.18
N LEU A 429 -16.98 -0.54 0.96
CA LEU A 429 -17.81 -0.90 -0.19
C LEU A 429 -19.19 -0.22 -0.16
N ALA A 430 -19.84 -0.20 1.01
CA ALA A 430 -21.13 0.45 1.16
C ALA A 430 -21.04 1.96 0.92
N LEU A 431 -20.01 2.62 1.48
CA LEU A 431 -19.77 4.06 1.30
C LEU A 431 -19.41 4.40 -0.14
N LEU A 432 -18.59 3.59 -0.83
CA LEU A 432 -18.25 3.78 -2.24
C LEU A 432 -19.47 3.60 -3.16
N LEU A 433 -20.30 2.59 -2.92
CA LEU A 433 -21.56 2.41 -3.66
C LEU A 433 -22.51 3.58 -3.44
N LEU A 434 -22.70 3.99 -2.18
CA LEU A 434 -23.54 5.13 -1.85
C LEU A 434 -23.02 6.42 -2.51
N ALA A 435 -21.72 6.67 -2.45
CA ALA A 435 -21.08 7.81 -3.12
C ALA A 435 -21.23 7.74 -4.64
N THR A 436 -21.14 6.55 -5.25
CA THR A 436 -21.36 6.35 -6.69
C THR A 436 -22.79 6.74 -7.09
N VAL A 437 -23.79 6.25 -6.36
CA VAL A 437 -25.20 6.56 -6.62
C VAL A 437 -25.47 8.05 -6.42
N LEU A 438 -25.00 8.63 -5.32
CA LEU A 438 -25.21 10.07 -5.04
C LEU A 438 -24.53 10.97 -6.06
N THR A 439 -23.29 10.67 -6.46
CA THR A 439 -22.58 11.48 -7.47
C THR A 439 -23.22 11.38 -8.84
N PHE A 440 -23.75 10.21 -9.19
CA PHE A 440 -24.52 9.98 -10.42
C PHE A 440 -25.86 10.73 -10.41
N LEU A 441 -26.67 10.58 -9.35
CA LEU A 441 -27.98 11.25 -9.21
C LEU A 441 -27.87 12.77 -9.20
N ARG A 442 -26.77 13.30 -8.67
CA ARG A 442 -26.47 14.74 -8.62
C ARG A 442 -26.05 15.31 -9.99
N GLY A 443 -25.92 14.50 -11.03
CA GLY A 443 -25.53 14.95 -12.37
C GLY A 443 -24.06 15.38 -12.47
N ASN A 444 -23.19 14.90 -11.57
CA ASN A 444 -21.74 15.17 -11.70
C ASN A 444 -21.20 14.55 -12.99
N ALA A 445 -20.07 15.07 -13.46
CA ALA A 445 -19.37 14.52 -14.62
C ALA A 445 -19.22 12.99 -14.50
N MET A 446 -19.61 12.25 -15.53
CA MET A 446 -19.67 10.78 -15.55
C MET A 446 -18.38 10.09 -15.07
N PHE A 447 -17.24 10.77 -15.18
CA PHE A 447 -15.96 10.32 -14.66
C PHE A 447 -16.00 9.98 -13.15
N VAL A 448 -16.65 10.81 -12.33
CA VAL A 448 -16.69 10.64 -10.87
C VAL A 448 -17.39 9.34 -10.44
N PRO A 449 -18.67 9.11 -10.79
CA PRO A 449 -19.35 7.88 -10.41
C PRO A 449 -18.70 6.65 -11.03
N VAL A 450 -18.14 6.74 -12.24
CA VAL A 450 -17.39 5.64 -12.85
C VAL A 450 -16.16 5.26 -12.01
N VAL A 451 -15.37 6.24 -11.56
CA VAL A 451 -14.20 5.99 -10.71
C VAL A 451 -14.59 5.34 -9.37
N LEU A 452 -15.65 5.82 -8.72
CA LEU A 452 -16.13 5.26 -7.44
C LEU A 452 -16.69 3.84 -7.62
N GLY A 453 -17.45 3.60 -8.70
CA GLY A 453 -17.99 2.29 -9.04
C GLY A 453 -16.90 1.27 -9.38
N LEU A 454 -15.90 1.65 -10.18
CA LEU A 454 -14.74 0.81 -10.48
C LEU A 454 -13.93 0.51 -9.22
N SER A 455 -13.77 1.46 -8.32
CA SER A 455 -13.10 1.25 -7.02
C SER A 455 -13.84 0.22 -6.16
N THR A 456 -15.17 0.25 -6.17
CA THR A 456 -16.00 -0.77 -5.51
C THR A 456 -15.76 -2.15 -6.10
N LEU A 457 -15.83 -2.28 -7.44
CA LEU A 457 -15.62 -3.54 -8.14
C LEU A 457 -14.21 -4.10 -7.90
N PHE A 458 -13.21 -3.20 -7.80
CA PHE A 458 -11.82 -3.55 -7.54
C PHE A 458 -11.61 -4.12 -6.13
N ILE A 459 -12.28 -3.59 -5.12
CA ILE A 459 -12.08 -4.00 -3.71
C ILE A 459 -12.93 -5.20 -3.32
N ALA A 460 -14.10 -5.38 -3.94
CA ALA A 460 -15.05 -6.45 -3.67
C ALA A 460 -14.45 -7.89 -3.68
N PRO A 461 -13.59 -8.32 -4.64
CA PRO A 461 -13.10 -9.69 -4.68
C PRO A 461 -12.08 -10.05 -3.58
N TYR A 462 -11.60 -9.05 -2.81
CA TYR A 462 -10.56 -9.23 -1.80
C TYR A 462 -11.07 -9.49 -0.38
N ARG A 463 -12.33 -9.92 -0.20
CA ARG A 463 -12.91 -10.26 1.13
C ARG A 463 -11.97 -11.08 2.01
N ALA A 464 -11.34 -12.11 1.44
CA ALA A 464 -10.47 -13.04 2.18
C ALA A 464 -9.19 -12.40 2.74
N CYS A 465 -8.79 -11.22 2.26
CA CYS A 465 -7.62 -10.49 2.79
C CYS A 465 -7.93 -9.74 4.09
N TYR A 466 -9.22 -9.57 4.42
CA TYR A 466 -9.72 -8.86 5.60
C TYR A 466 -10.34 -9.86 6.57
N TYR A 467 -9.48 -10.57 7.30
CA TYR A 467 -9.89 -11.63 8.23
C TYR A 467 -10.10 -11.13 9.67
N ARG A 468 -9.74 -9.88 9.97
CA ARG A 468 -9.81 -9.38 11.35
C ARG A 468 -11.23 -8.92 11.70
N HIS A 469 -11.93 -9.70 12.51
CA HIS A 469 -13.26 -9.36 13.02
C HIS A 469 -13.20 -8.12 13.93
N ALA A 470 -14.13 -7.19 13.73
CA ALA A 470 -14.25 -6.00 14.58
C ALA A 470 -15.03 -6.32 15.86
N ARG A 471 -14.58 -5.75 16.98
CA ARG A 471 -15.06 -6.02 18.35
C ARG A 471 -16.52 -5.63 18.66
N LEU A 472 -17.25 -5.02 17.71
CA LEU A 472 -18.64 -4.55 17.89
C LEU A 472 -19.60 -5.64 18.41
N LEU A 473 -19.28 -6.92 18.17
CA LEU A 473 -20.16 -8.05 18.49
C LEU A 473 -19.60 -8.99 19.57
N SER A 474 -18.34 -8.84 19.98
CA SER A 474 -17.65 -9.82 20.82
C SER A 474 -17.29 -9.31 22.21
N GLU A 475 -17.30 -8.00 22.45
CA GLU A 475 -17.16 -7.43 23.80
C GLU A 475 -18.32 -6.49 24.12
N PRO A 476 -18.83 -6.48 25.36
CA PRO A 476 -19.82 -5.48 25.78
C PRO A 476 -19.22 -4.08 25.58
N LEU A 477 -19.98 -3.21 24.90
CA LEU A 477 -19.57 -1.84 24.59
C LEU A 477 -19.02 -1.17 25.86
N SER A 478 -17.75 -0.75 25.82
CA SER A 478 -17.15 -0.03 26.94
C SER A 478 -17.99 1.20 27.27
N THR A 479 -18.14 1.52 28.56
CA THR A 479 -18.92 2.68 29.02
C THR A 479 -18.47 3.98 28.34
N GLY A 480 -17.17 4.12 28.04
CA GLY A 480 -16.62 5.25 27.28
C GLY A 480 -17.03 5.32 25.80
N THR A 481 -17.18 4.18 25.11
CA THR A 481 -17.70 4.16 23.72
C THR A 481 -19.20 4.45 23.65
N LEU A 482 -19.95 3.98 24.64
CA LEU A 482 -21.40 4.22 24.75
C LEU A 482 -21.67 5.71 25.02
N LEU A 483 -20.90 6.33 25.92
CA LEU A 483 -20.96 7.77 26.18
C LEU A 483 -20.59 8.59 24.94
N SER A 484 -19.56 8.19 24.19
CA SER A 484 -19.15 8.88 22.96
C SER A 484 -20.24 8.79 21.88
N LEU A 485 -20.89 7.63 21.74
CA LEU A 485 -22.01 7.43 20.81
C LEU A 485 -23.24 8.27 21.19
N LEU A 486 -23.59 8.32 22.48
CA LEU A 486 -24.70 9.16 22.97
C LEU A 486 -24.40 10.65 22.78
N LEU A 487 -23.15 11.08 23.00
CA LEU A 487 -22.75 12.47 22.80
C LEU A 487 -22.73 12.85 21.32
N LEU A 488 -22.29 11.94 20.44
CA LEU A 488 -22.36 12.12 18.99
C LEU A 488 -23.82 12.21 18.53
N LEU A 489 -24.69 11.32 19.01
CA LEU A 489 -26.13 11.35 18.71
C LEU A 489 -26.75 12.68 19.16
N GLY A 490 -26.41 13.16 20.36
CA GLY A 490 -26.83 14.46 20.86
C GLY A 490 -26.35 15.64 19.99
N CYS A 491 -25.11 15.59 19.50
CA CYS A 491 -24.60 16.60 18.58
C CYS A 491 -25.33 16.56 17.22
N VAL A 492 -25.61 15.38 16.69
CA VAL A 492 -26.34 15.21 15.41
C VAL A 492 -27.77 15.72 15.53
N VAL A 493 -28.48 15.39 16.62
CA VAL A 493 -29.83 15.90 16.89
C VAL A 493 -29.82 17.42 17.04
N ALA A 494 -28.86 17.98 17.78
CA ALA A 494 -28.75 19.43 17.97
C ALA A 494 -28.41 20.20 16.68
N LEU A 495 -27.75 19.55 15.72
CA LEU A 495 -27.48 20.10 14.38
C LEU A 495 -28.68 19.96 13.46
N ALA A 496 -29.44 18.86 13.55
CA ALA A 496 -30.64 18.62 12.74
C ALA A 496 -31.80 19.56 13.07
N THR A 497 -31.85 20.10 14.29
CA THR A 497 -32.87 21.08 14.71
C THR A 497 -32.50 22.53 14.36
N ARG A 498 -31.43 22.78 13.60
CA ARG A 498 -30.97 24.14 13.25
C ARG A 498 -31.13 24.39 11.75
N ASP A 499 -32.08 25.27 11.41
CA ASP A 499 -32.42 25.64 10.03
C ASP A 499 -31.36 26.54 9.35
N ASP A 500 -30.45 27.17 10.12
CA ASP A 500 -29.43 28.11 9.61
C ASP A 500 -28.21 27.44 8.93
N LEU A 501 -28.15 26.11 8.89
CA LEU A 501 -27.00 25.35 8.39
C LEU A 501 -27.21 24.94 6.92
N SER A 502 -27.00 25.87 5.99
CA SER A 502 -26.96 25.60 4.54
C SER A 502 -25.54 25.55 3.95
N ALA A 503 -24.52 25.94 4.73
CA ALA A 503 -23.10 25.88 4.37
C ALA A 503 -22.39 24.60 4.88
N SER A 504 -21.51 24.02 4.05
CA SER A 504 -20.74 22.80 4.37
C SER A 504 -20.06 22.81 5.76
N TRP A 505 -19.88 21.65 6.40
CA TRP A 505 -19.43 21.57 7.80
C TRP A 505 -18.13 22.33 8.09
N TRP A 506 -17.17 22.38 7.16
CA TRP A 506 -15.93 23.16 7.33
C TRP A 506 -16.15 24.65 7.15
N GLN A 507 -17.03 25.07 6.22
CA GLN A 507 -17.41 26.48 6.11
C GLN A 507 -18.09 26.95 7.39
N VAL A 508 -18.88 26.10 8.04
CA VAL A 508 -19.45 26.42 9.34
C VAL A 508 -18.35 26.58 10.39
N VAL A 509 -17.38 25.67 10.47
CA VAL A 509 -16.28 25.75 11.45
C VAL A 509 -15.38 26.98 11.23
N PHE A 510 -15.07 27.33 9.98
CA PHE A 510 -14.11 28.38 9.63
C PHE A 510 -14.73 29.74 9.25
N SER A 511 -16.05 29.83 9.08
CA SER A 511 -16.72 31.11 8.84
C SER A 511 -16.86 31.92 10.13
N SER A 512 -16.59 33.23 10.03
CA SER A 512 -16.78 34.18 11.12
C SER A 512 -18.25 34.57 11.33
N SER A 513 -19.13 34.29 10.35
CA SER A 513 -20.52 34.76 10.28
C SER A 513 -21.55 33.89 11.00
N ILE A 514 -21.19 32.67 11.44
CA ILE A 514 -22.10 31.75 12.12
C ILE A 514 -21.88 31.77 13.63
N SER A 515 -22.95 31.61 14.41
CA SER A 515 -22.91 31.58 15.88
C SER A 515 -21.85 30.58 16.39
N GLY A 516 -21.03 31.00 17.35
CA GLY A 516 -19.90 30.18 17.85
C GLY A 516 -20.35 28.79 18.32
N ALA A 517 -21.54 28.70 18.90
CA ALA A 517 -22.12 27.43 19.37
C ALA A 517 -22.32 26.39 18.25
N ALA A 518 -22.71 26.80 17.04
CA ALA A 518 -22.87 25.87 15.92
C ALA A 518 -21.54 25.33 15.38
N ARG A 519 -20.51 26.18 15.39
CA ARG A 519 -19.15 25.80 14.97
C ARG A 519 -18.56 24.74 15.88
N TRP A 520 -18.68 24.95 17.19
CA TRP A 520 -18.19 24.00 18.19
C TRP A 520 -18.99 22.70 18.19
N THR A 521 -20.31 22.71 17.94
CA THR A 521 -21.10 21.47 17.85
C THR A 521 -20.75 20.63 16.62
N VAL A 522 -20.50 21.27 15.46
CA VAL A 522 -20.03 20.58 14.25
C VAL A 522 -18.62 20.00 14.47
N ALA A 523 -17.70 20.80 14.99
CA ALA A 523 -16.33 20.36 15.27
C ALA A 523 -16.29 19.19 16.26
N LEU A 524 -17.12 19.25 17.31
CA LEU A 524 -17.26 18.20 18.31
C LEU A 524 -17.85 16.92 17.70
N ALA A 525 -18.90 17.03 16.87
CA ALA A 525 -19.50 15.88 16.19
C ALA A 525 -18.49 15.17 15.28
N VAL A 526 -17.72 15.92 14.48
CA VAL A 526 -16.69 15.36 13.59
C VAL A 526 -15.57 14.71 14.41
N LEU A 527 -15.10 15.36 15.47
CA LEU A 527 -14.06 14.82 16.35
C LEU A 527 -14.52 13.52 17.04
N LEU A 528 -15.74 13.48 17.54
CA LEU A 528 -16.31 12.27 18.16
C LEU A 528 -16.51 11.16 17.14
N ALA A 529 -16.97 11.47 15.93
CA ALA A 529 -17.09 10.48 14.86
C ALA A 529 -15.72 9.88 14.50
N LEU A 530 -14.67 10.70 14.39
CA LEU A 530 -13.30 10.24 14.14
C LEU A 530 -12.75 9.41 15.31
N VAL A 531 -13.01 9.80 16.56
CA VAL A 531 -12.59 9.05 17.75
C VAL A 531 -13.31 7.70 17.84
N ILE A 532 -14.61 7.65 17.56
CA ILE A 532 -15.40 6.42 17.55
C ILE A 532 -14.92 5.50 16.45
N VAL A 533 -14.76 6.00 15.22
CA VAL A 533 -14.22 5.21 14.11
C VAL A 533 -12.80 4.73 14.43
N GLY A 534 -11.91 5.59 14.92
CA GLY A 534 -10.56 5.21 15.32
C GLY A 534 -10.51 4.14 16.42
N ARG A 535 -11.39 4.23 17.43
CA ARG A 535 -11.51 3.22 18.49
C ARG A 535 -12.10 1.90 17.97
N LEU A 536 -13.07 1.94 17.06
CA LEU A 536 -13.63 0.74 16.44
C LEU A 536 -12.63 0.03 15.53
N LEU A 537 -11.71 0.79 14.93
CA LEU A 537 -10.70 0.25 14.02
C LEU A 537 -9.49 -0.32 14.78
N TRP A 538 -9.16 0.19 15.97
CA TRP A 538 -7.94 -0.21 16.69
C TRP A 538 -7.90 -1.73 16.95
N PRO A 539 -6.77 -2.40 16.60
CA PRO A 539 -6.44 -3.77 16.96
C PRO A 539 -6.88 -4.22 18.36
N ALA A 540 -7.78 -5.20 18.45
CA ALA A 540 -8.05 -5.91 19.69
C ALA A 540 -6.79 -6.65 20.17
N ARG A 541 -6.51 -6.56 21.47
CA ARG A 541 -5.49 -7.40 22.12
C ARG A 541 -6.03 -8.82 22.23
N VAL A 542 -5.22 -9.81 21.90
CA VAL A 542 -5.59 -11.22 22.12
C VAL A 542 -5.57 -11.44 23.62
N ALA A 543 -6.73 -11.77 24.20
CA ALA A 543 -6.80 -12.09 25.62
C ALA A 543 -6.13 -13.45 25.87
N VAL A 544 -5.23 -13.47 26.86
CA VAL A 544 -4.68 -14.71 27.43
C VAL A 544 -5.57 -15.07 28.60
N SER A 545 -6.13 -16.27 28.58
CA SER A 545 -6.82 -16.82 29.74
C SER A 545 -5.82 -17.62 30.58
N PRO A 546 -5.86 -17.50 31.93
CA PRO A 546 -4.97 -18.25 32.79
C PRO A 546 -5.25 -19.74 32.68
N TRP A 547 -4.19 -20.56 32.74
CA TRP A 547 -4.35 -22.01 32.78
C TRP A 547 -4.74 -22.45 34.20
N GLY A 548 -5.84 -23.19 34.32
CA GLY A 548 -6.35 -23.71 35.59
C GLY A 548 -7.05 -25.06 35.40
N GLU A 549 -7.57 -25.65 36.48
CA GLU A 549 -8.21 -26.97 36.43
C GLU A 549 -9.41 -27.03 35.46
N ASP A 550 -10.22 -25.98 35.42
CA ASP A 550 -11.35 -25.88 34.49
C ASP A 550 -10.90 -25.82 33.02
N ALA A 551 -9.76 -25.16 32.75
CA ALA A 551 -9.18 -25.10 31.42
C ALA A 551 -8.63 -26.46 30.98
N LEU A 552 -7.98 -27.19 31.90
CA LEU A 552 -7.49 -28.54 31.65
C LEU A 552 -8.65 -29.52 31.35
N ARG A 553 -9.73 -29.48 32.15
CA ARG A 553 -10.92 -30.30 31.91
C ARG A 553 -11.52 -30.00 30.54
N ARG A 554 -11.65 -28.73 30.18
CA ARG A 554 -12.15 -28.33 28.86
C ARG A 554 -11.22 -28.78 27.74
N TYR A 555 -9.91 -28.60 27.89
CA TYR A 555 -8.93 -29.04 26.90
C TYR A 555 -9.02 -30.54 26.64
N GLN A 556 -9.13 -31.36 27.68
CA GLN A 556 -9.25 -32.82 27.57
C GLN A 556 -10.54 -33.29 26.88
N THR A 557 -11.60 -32.48 26.86
CA THR A 557 -12.83 -32.79 26.11
C THR A 557 -12.72 -32.52 24.61
N LEU A 558 -11.69 -31.79 24.17
CA LEU A 558 -11.52 -31.40 22.77
C LEU A 558 -10.81 -32.51 21.97
N PRO A 559 -11.15 -32.67 20.66
CA PRO A 559 -10.43 -33.58 19.77
C PRO A 559 -8.94 -33.22 19.68
N HIS A 560 -8.06 -34.22 19.58
CA HIS A 560 -6.61 -34.05 19.45
C HIS A 560 -5.90 -33.39 20.65
N ALA A 561 -6.54 -33.40 21.84
CA ALA A 561 -5.89 -32.98 23.08
C ALA A 561 -4.69 -33.87 23.42
N LEU A 562 -3.58 -33.26 23.83
CA LEU A 562 -2.41 -33.97 24.34
C LEU A 562 -2.73 -34.66 25.67
N ALA A 563 -2.39 -35.94 25.78
CA ALA A 563 -2.72 -36.76 26.95
C ALA A 563 -1.96 -36.34 28.23
N ASP A 564 -0.73 -35.86 28.11
CA ASP A 564 0.17 -35.60 29.24
C ASP A 564 0.49 -34.11 29.41
N MET A 565 -0.54 -33.28 29.60
CA MET A 565 -0.37 -31.82 29.71
C MET A 565 0.23 -31.33 31.03
N ASN A 566 0.13 -32.13 32.08
CA ASN A 566 0.67 -31.77 33.39
C ASN A 566 2.21 -31.66 33.36
N SER A 567 2.88 -32.43 32.48
CA SER A 567 4.33 -32.36 32.30
C SER A 567 4.83 -31.06 31.68
N PHE A 568 4.00 -30.34 30.90
CA PHE A 568 4.44 -29.15 30.16
C PHE A 568 4.23 -27.83 30.92
N GLN A 569 3.45 -27.84 32.01
CA GLN A 569 3.12 -26.67 32.84
C GLN A 569 2.77 -25.39 32.04
N PRO A 570 1.65 -25.39 31.29
CA PRO A 570 1.17 -24.19 30.62
C PRO A 570 0.84 -23.06 31.59
N GLU A 571 1.16 -21.83 31.21
CA GLU A 571 0.88 -20.61 31.98
C GLU A 571 -0.47 -19.99 31.58
N GLY A 572 -0.91 -20.23 30.34
CA GLY A 572 -2.16 -19.71 29.81
C GLY A 572 -2.64 -20.48 28.59
N TYR A 573 -3.74 -20.04 28.00
CA TYR A 573 -4.22 -20.55 26.72
C TYR A 573 -4.84 -19.46 25.85
N VAL A 574 -4.90 -19.74 24.55
CA VAL A 574 -5.66 -18.97 23.57
C VAL A 574 -6.67 -19.89 22.89
N MET A 575 -7.89 -19.39 22.76
CA MET A 575 -8.97 -20.08 22.03
C MET A 575 -9.01 -19.62 20.57
N GLY A 576 -9.53 -20.49 19.70
CA GLY A 576 -9.99 -20.12 18.36
C GLY A 576 -11.11 -19.07 18.39
N GLU A 577 -11.46 -18.52 17.23
CA GLU A 577 -12.54 -17.51 17.12
C GLU A 577 -13.92 -18.10 17.43
N ALA A 578 -14.16 -19.37 17.06
CA ALA A 578 -15.43 -20.05 17.37
C ALA A 578 -15.48 -20.58 18.81
N GLY A 579 -14.33 -20.66 19.50
CA GLY A 579 -14.23 -21.19 20.85
C GLY A 579 -14.31 -22.72 20.92
N GLU A 580 -14.10 -23.38 19.78
CA GLU A 580 -14.10 -24.83 19.60
C GLU A 580 -12.68 -25.41 19.55
N ALA A 581 -11.66 -24.56 19.43
CA ALA A 581 -10.26 -24.95 19.53
C ALA A 581 -9.48 -24.19 20.61
N MET A 582 -8.46 -24.83 21.18
CA MET A 582 -7.66 -24.31 22.29
C MET A 582 -6.18 -24.66 22.11
N ILE A 583 -5.30 -23.67 22.32
CA ILE A 583 -3.84 -23.84 22.36
C ILE A 583 -3.33 -23.48 23.76
N PRO A 584 -2.69 -24.42 24.47
CA PRO A 584 -1.94 -24.13 25.69
C PRO A 584 -0.66 -23.37 25.36
N LEU A 585 -0.30 -22.42 26.22
CA LEU A 585 0.79 -21.47 26.01
C LEU A 585 1.74 -21.45 27.20
N ARG A 586 3.01 -21.19 26.90
CA ARG A 586 4.04 -20.90 27.90
C ARG A 586 5.01 -19.85 27.37
N ALA A 587 5.34 -18.85 28.17
CA ALA A 587 6.39 -17.90 27.82
C ALA A 587 7.75 -18.49 28.20
N LEU A 588 8.70 -18.52 27.27
CA LEU A 588 10.06 -19.00 27.53
C LEU A 588 11.08 -18.01 26.94
N GLY A 589 11.63 -17.16 27.82
CA GLY A 589 12.56 -16.10 27.40
C GLY A 589 11.90 -15.12 26.43
N GLY A 590 12.51 -14.96 25.24
CA GLY A 590 11.97 -14.11 24.17
C GLY A 590 10.92 -14.78 23.27
N PHE A 591 10.48 -16.00 23.61
CA PHE A 591 9.52 -16.77 22.83
C PHE A 591 8.20 -16.98 23.57
N LEU A 592 7.10 -16.95 22.82
CA LEU A 592 5.82 -17.48 23.25
C LEU A 592 5.64 -18.84 22.60
N VAL A 593 5.62 -19.90 23.40
CA VAL A 593 5.62 -21.30 22.95
C VAL A 593 4.20 -21.87 23.04
N GLY A 594 3.67 -22.34 21.92
CA GLY A 594 2.46 -23.15 21.86
C GLY A 594 2.82 -24.61 22.09
N LEU A 595 2.11 -25.25 23.03
CA LEU A 595 2.36 -26.63 23.41
C LEU A 595 1.45 -27.56 22.60
N GLY A 596 2.04 -28.22 21.61
CA GLY A 596 1.34 -29.11 20.70
C GLY A 596 0.56 -28.40 19.60
N ASP A 597 -0.19 -29.21 18.86
CA ASP A 597 -1.24 -28.72 17.98
C ASP A 597 -2.48 -28.25 18.77
N PRO A 598 -3.29 -27.35 18.20
CA PRO A 598 -4.53 -26.91 18.82
C PRO A 598 -5.50 -28.07 18.95
N ALA A 599 -6.02 -28.30 20.15
CA ALA A 599 -7.09 -29.28 20.37
C ALA A 599 -8.41 -28.65 19.96
N GLY A 600 -9.19 -29.28 19.08
CA GLY A 600 -10.42 -28.72 18.54
C GLY A 600 -10.74 -29.13 17.11
N GLY A 601 -11.79 -28.52 16.54
CA GLY A 601 -12.14 -28.68 15.14
C GLY A 601 -11.11 -28.04 14.20
N GLU A 602 -10.76 -28.72 13.11
CA GLU A 602 -9.64 -28.37 12.22
C GLU A 602 -9.67 -26.89 11.78
N THR A 603 -10.84 -26.35 11.43
CA THR A 603 -11.00 -24.94 11.00
C THR A 603 -10.75 -23.92 12.11
N ASP A 604 -11.18 -24.21 13.35
CA ASP A 604 -10.97 -23.29 14.48
C ASP A 604 -9.55 -23.44 15.04
N SER A 605 -8.94 -24.61 14.89
CA SER A 605 -7.53 -24.85 15.19
C SER A 605 -6.61 -23.93 14.37
N ILE A 606 -6.89 -23.73 13.09
CA ILE A 606 -6.18 -22.73 12.26
C ILE A 606 -6.30 -21.34 12.90
N SER A 607 -7.51 -20.93 13.26
CA SER A 607 -7.77 -19.63 13.87
C SER A 607 -6.98 -19.44 15.18
N ALA A 608 -6.92 -20.47 16.02
CA ALA A 608 -6.16 -20.45 17.26
C ALA A 608 -4.65 -20.23 17.03
N ILE A 609 -4.07 -20.88 16.00
CA ILE A 609 -2.64 -20.73 15.65
C ILE A 609 -2.34 -19.26 15.26
N TRP A 610 -3.20 -18.65 14.43
CA TRP A 610 -3.05 -17.25 14.02
C TRP A 610 -3.20 -16.29 15.21
N ARG A 611 -4.14 -16.54 16.13
CA ARG A 611 -4.31 -15.74 17.34
C ARG A 611 -3.12 -15.82 18.30
N MET A 612 -2.51 -17.01 18.43
CA MET A 612 -1.30 -17.20 19.24
C MET A 612 -0.12 -16.41 18.65
N ARG A 613 0.07 -16.44 17.33
CA ARG A 613 1.10 -15.63 16.66
C ARG A 613 0.88 -14.13 16.89
N ASP A 614 -0.36 -13.67 16.72
CA ASP A 614 -0.71 -12.27 16.93
C ASP A 614 -0.50 -11.84 18.39
N LEU A 615 -0.74 -12.73 19.35
CA LEU A 615 -0.42 -12.53 20.76
C LEU A 615 1.08 -12.39 21.00
N ALA A 616 1.90 -13.27 20.42
CA ALA A 616 3.36 -13.19 20.53
C ALA A 616 3.86 -11.83 20.02
N LEU A 617 3.40 -11.42 18.85
CA LEU A 617 3.74 -10.11 18.25
C LEU A 617 3.28 -8.93 19.12
N GLN A 618 2.10 -9.02 19.75
CA GLN A 618 1.59 -7.99 20.67
C GLN A 618 2.45 -7.83 21.92
N GLN A 619 3.01 -8.93 22.41
CA GLN A 619 3.88 -8.94 23.59
C GLN A 619 5.35 -8.67 23.25
N GLY A 620 5.68 -8.48 21.96
CA GLY A 620 7.08 -8.34 21.50
C GLY A 620 7.88 -9.64 21.59
N LEU A 621 7.20 -10.78 21.71
CA LEU A 621 7.76 -12.13 21.76
C LEU A 621 7.71 -12.78 20.38
N LYS A 622 8.57 -13.79 20.19
CA LYS A 622 8.62 -14.57 18.96
C LYS A 622 7.76 -15.84 19.10
N PRO A 623 6.89 -16.17 18.14
CA PRO A 623 6.07 -17.38 18.22
C PRO A 623 6.90 -18.64 17.94
N ALA A 624 6.68 -19.69 18.73
CA ALA A 624 7.24 -21.03 18.49
C ALA A 624 6.21 -22.10 18.87
N PHE A 625 6.27 -23.28 18.25
CA PHE A 625 5.36 -24.39 18.57
C PHE A 625 6.14 -25.67 18.82
N TRP A 626 5.87 -26.32 19.94
CA TRP A 626 6.57 -27.50 20.43
C TRP A 626 5.73 -28.77 20.28
N CYS A 627 6.32 -29.89 19.86
CA CYS A 627 5.63 -31.18 19.66
C CYS A 627 4.39 -31.10 18.78
N VAL A 628 4.49 -30.46 17.61
CA VAL A 628 3.41 -30.42 16.62
C VAL A 628 3.43 -31.65 15.72
N GLY A 629 2.26 -32.13 15.32
CA GLY A 629 2.10 -33.22 14.37
C GLY A 629 2.12 -32.75 12.92
N GLU A 630 2.02 -33.71 12.00
CA GLU A 630 1.96 -33.47 10.55
C GLU A 630 0.78 -32.60 10.04
N PRO A 631 -0.45 -32.66 10.61
CA PRO A 631 -1.63 -32.03 10.00
C PRO A 631 -1.49 -30.52 9.74
N PHE A 632 -0.83 -29.80 10.66
CA PHE A 632 -0.73 -28.35 10.62
C PHE A 632 0.66 -27.84 10.20
N LEU A 633 1.59 -28.72 9.82
CA LEU A 633 2.95 -28.33 9.37
C LEU A 633 2.93 -27.28 8.26
N ARG A 634 1.99 -27.41 7.31
CA ARG A 634 1.83 -26.42 6.23
C ARG A 634 1.38 -25.04 6.74
N ILE A 635 0.68 -25.00 7.87
CA ILE A 635 0.18 -23.75 8.45
C ILE A 635 1.28 -23.06 9.26
N TYR A 636 2.10 -23.82 9.99
CA TYR A 636 3.30 -23.29 10.62
C TYR A 636 4.32 -22.81 9.57
N ASP A 637 4.44 -23.61 8.51
CA ASP A 637 4.80 -23.25 7.13
C ASP A 637 4.41 -21.81 6.83
N ASP A 638 3.10 -21.64 6.60
CA ASP A 638 2.39 -20.41 6.25
C ASP A 638 2.47 -19.24 7.26
N ILE A 639 3.09 -19.42 8.43
CA ILE A 639 3.25 -18.37 9.47
C ILE A 639 4.71 -17.91 9.62
N GLY A 640 5.65 -18.57 8.94
CA GLY A 640 7.02 -18.10 8.78
C GLY A 640 7.98 -18.86 9.68
N LEU A 641 7.52 -20.03 10.14
CA LEU A 641 8.26 -20.87 11.06
C LEU A 641 8.97 -21.97 10.28
N THR A 642 10.23 -22.17 10.59
CA THR A 642 11.03 -23.29 10.12
C THR A 642 10.68 -24.52 10.94
N ILE A 643 10.46 -25.64 10.27
CA ILE A 643 10.10 -26.92 10.88
C ILE A 643 11.38 -27.71 11.18
N TRP A 644 11.51 -28.20 12.42
CA TRP A 644 12.60 -29.06 12.86
C TRP A 644 12.05 -30.36 13.45
N PRO A 645 12.38 -31.54 12.90
CA PRO A 645 11.90 -32.80 13.43
C PRO A 645 12.50 -33.08 14.82
N VAL A 646 11.64 -33.42 15.79
CA VAL A 646 12.05 -33.70 17.18
C VAL A 646 12.19 -35.21 17.36
N GLY A 647 13.38 -35.73 16.99
CA GLY A 647 13.74 -37.14 17.12
C GLY A 647 13.14 -38.03 16.02
N ASP A 648 13.88 -39.06 15.63
CA ASP A 648 13.58 -39.86 14.42
C ASP A 648 12.36 -40.78 14.53
N GLU A 649 11.85 -41.09 15.74
CA GLU A 649 10.83 -42.14 15.93
C GLU A 649 9.42 -41.65 16.31
N SER A 650 9.22 -40.35 16.61
CA SER A 650 7.94 -39.86 17.17
C SER A 650 7.01 -39.16 16.17
N GLY A 651 7.49 -38.80 14.98
CA GLY A 651 6.71 -38.03 14.00
C GLY A 651 6.36 -36.59 14.42
N LEU A 652 6.92 -36.11 15.54
CA LEU A 652 6.67 -34.77 16.09
C LEU A 652 7.73 -33.77 15.63
N SER A 653 7.33 -32.52 15.47
CA SER A 653 8.21 -31.42 15.03
C SER A 653 8.18 -30.23 15.98
N PHE A 654 9.19 -29.38 15.87
CA PHE A 654 9.34 -28.10 16.54
C PHE A 654 9.40 -26.99 15.48
N CYS A 655 8.51 -26.02 15.59
CA CYS A 655 8.41 -24.91 14.65
C CYS A 655 8.93 -23.62 15.30
N TYR A 656 9.87 -22.93 14.66
CA TYR A 656 10.53 -21.74 15.21
C TYR A 656 10.90 -20.71 14.13
N PRO A 657 11.10 -19.42 14.45
CA PRO A 657 11.48 -18.41 13.48
C PRO A 657 12.89 -18.63 12.90
N SER A 658 13.02 -18.52 11.57
CA SER A 658 14.27 -18.82 10.84
C SER A 658 15.48 -17.96 11.23
N ALA A 659 15.26 -16.75 11.77
CA ALA A 659 16.31 -15.82 12.13
C ALA A 659 17.10 -16.21 13.39
N ASP A 660 16.63 -17.16 14.20
CA ASP A 660 17.14 -17.41 15.56
C ASP A 660 17.47 -18.88 15.84
N ILE A 661 18.00 -19.61 14.85
CA ILE A 661 18.37 -21.04 14.96
C ILE A 661 19.24 -21.32 16.20
N GLY A 662 20.18 -20.44 16.53
CA GLY A 662 21.08 -20.59 17.68
C GLY A 662 20.35 -20.56 19.04
N LEU A 663 19.43 -19.60 19.23
CA LEU A 663 18.65 -19.49 20.46
C LEU A 663 17.59 -20.59 20.54
N ALA A 664 16.91 -20.89 19.43
CA ALA A 664 15.89 -21.92 19.36
C ALA A 664 16.48 -23.32 19.67
N SER A 665 17.68 -23.63 19.17
CA SER A 665 18.36 -24.91 19.46
C SER A 665 18.83 -25.04 20.91
N GLN A 666 19.26 -23.96 21.55
CA GLN A 666 19.65 -23.96 22.97
C GLN A 666 18.43 -24.16 23.88
N HIS A 667 17.31 -23.48 23.58
CA HIS A 667 16.06 -23.64 24.31
C HIS A 667 15.41 -25.02 24.07
N ALA A 668 15.50 -25.57 22.86
CA ALA A 668 15.03 -26.93 22.56
C ALA A 668 15.83 -28.00 23.33
N ARG A 669 17.14 -27.79 23.55
CA ARG A 669 17.95 -28.66 24.42
C ARG A 669 17.52 -28.56 25.89
N LEU A 670 17.37 -27.34 26.41
CA LEU A 670 16.88 -27.11 27.78
C LEU A 670 15.51 -27.74 28.04
N TYR A 671 14.59 -27.63 27.06
CA TYR A 671 13.25 -28.20 27.17
C TYR A 671 13.28 -29.73 27.11
N ARG A 672 14.12 -30.32 26.24
CA ARG A 672 14.36 -31.75 26.19
C ARG A 672 14.97 -32.26 27.50
N GLU A 673 15.92 -31.53 28.08
CA GLU A 673 16.56 -31.87 29.36
C GLU A 673 15.57 -31.76 30.53
N GLN A 674 14.70 -30.74 30.56
CA GLN A 674 13.65 -30.59 31.59
C GLN A 674 12.58 -31.68 31.50
N CYS A 675 12.05 -31.98 30.31
CA CYS A 675 11.09 -33.09 30.14
C CYS A 675 11.70 -34.47 30.45
N MET A 676 13.00 -34.66 30.21
CA MET A 676 13.71 -35.90 30.56
C MET A 676 13.98 -35.99 32.07
N ALA A 677 14.28 -34.87 32.73
CA ALA A 677 14.47 -34.80 34.18
C ALA A 677 13.17 -35.10 34.95
N ASP A 678 12.03 -34.57 34.50
CA ASP A 678 10.71 -34.84 35.12
C ASP A 678 10.24 -36.29 34.88
N ARG A 679 10.63 -36.93 33.78
CA ARG A 679 10.39 -38.37 33.57
C ARG A 679 11.26 -39.27 34.47
N ALA A 680 12.41 -38.78 34.92
CA ALA A 680 13.32 -39.54 35.79
C ALA A 680 12.91 -39.48 37.29
N HIS A 681 12.08 -38.51 37.67
CA HIS A 681 11.48 -38.41 39.00
C HIS A 681 9.96 -38.31 38.90
N PRO A 682 9.24 -39.44 38.70
CA PRO A 682 7.82 -39.46 38.99
C PRO A 682 7.67 -39.19 40.49
N SER A 683 7.15 -38.00 40.83
CA SER A 683 6.79 -37.65 42.20
C SER A 683 5.90 -38.75 42.78
N SER A 684 6.44 -39.46 43.77
CA SER A 684 5.72 -40.35 44.69
C SER A 684 4.62 -39.62 45.44
#